data_AF-A0A9P1CRW9-F1
#
_entry.id   AF-A0A9P1CRW9-F1
#
_cell.length_a   1.000
_cell.length_b   1.000
_cell.length_c   1.000
_cell.angle_alpha   90.00
_cell.angle_beta   90.00
_cell.angle_gamma   90.00
#
_symmetry.space_group_name_H-M   'P 1'
#
loop_
_entity.id
_entity.type
_entity.pdbx_description
1 polymer ?
#
loop_
_entity_poly.entity_id
_entity_poly.type
_entity_poly.pdbx_seq_one_letter_code
_entity_poly.pdbx_strand_id
1 'polypeptide(L)'
;VLNGTVSDDAGVPSTPAPAKKEIFAPPPREEVQSLDVLWLPLDTSEMVRLRRIQVVKDDFLGAIEAQLQCSGLGLMAHPLTWMGNRPKGLSLYEVVEPFTMAEVNARASALAGHEIHGESFLMDASAHSKGAALVDLTLMRYEQLKADKAGHLNSPVTALNQNRGMLLCGHPKLPETYSASTWVGLNPKSLLNEVARRRGFNVHVEAFAYQNDAYPVEDGKTWYRASASVSNEQDEKWSYGEPSTNKMDTQQDASLRVLQLFQGEDDTSVGRWRHPLVEPMLQCVKDRSVGRDLATPFPRGSKVTFSYQIKLGQATGDETIEMLLERQERLTAAVTGRVLHPVLQDLLQTLTIGGDVSMSRSCEYEGVPCDFLFQLHLLDLQLPAEPEPPKKVIKFDPPLWKQRQKFIVQALLCRSVRSVLDLGCGDGQLLEALYLQSSFDRLCGLELSEIRVKNTQKRLSHVSDAALETTTAVMCADFVAPGQAEWVSFAAGIEAIVLCEVLEHLPEASMPRLPHALFALHPQVVIVTSPNADFGDSDSEEEEAPDSKAVAHRPFRHADHEREWTRAEFKEWAERVAQEHGYWISELGGVGYLPELEANGPCTQLCIFERKEEDENAELPSATSTSSSSSFAEQVDLQQIVATALRKDELGGEGSGLWKYVQQEGSGAVPPARARVNLHYASYFSSGVRVETSREKNRSTPCAFQLGGKQALLSWQLAAAAMRPGEIAWICSPSKFAYGEQGVPPSVPPNETMWFALEMNFAKAPGTVKFSQRLEDAIAEAERHMEVGRSDLQRGAFAQGRQAFRRSRAALPEKLLLKRSEEEIARFAALERASLLNQALCCLKLGDSVDPKEGLQHFRSAEAAADELLQRHGNALLEEPLLFSAPQSIPELQTMLRRVSGANETWQAKAYFRRGSARERLQYMAAALEDYEAALQIEPGDKIITKQLHALRNRQRKTELKPEKMFAGILQRERMEREKEEAAADLAARKQRREERLKAEAQATSS
;
A
#
# COMPACT_ATOMS: atom_id res chain seq x y z
N VAL A 1 -45.93 1.13 36.54
CA VAL A 1 -46.55 2.31 35.89
C VAL A 1 -46.37 2.08 34.40
N LEU A 2 -47.33 1.74 33.55
CA LEU A 2 -48.79 1.68 33.62
C LEU A 2 -49.27 0.57 32.66
N ASN A 3 -50.36 -0.09 33.04
CA ASN A 3 -51.17 -1.01 32.24
C ASN A 3 -52.09 -0.25 31.26
N GLY A 4 -52.56 -0.97 30.24
CA GLY A 4 -53.79 -0.67 29.48
C GLY A 4 -53.80 -1.45 28.16
N THR A 5 -54.26 -2.70 28.03
CA THR A 5 -55.66 -3.20 28.01
C THR A 5 -56.65 -2.25 27.32
N VAL A 6 -57.57 -2.61 26.42
CA VAL A 6 -58.10 -3.84 25.80
C VAL A 6 -59.12 -3.33 24.76
N SER A 7 -59.36 -4.02 23.64
CA SER A 7 -60.73 -4.40 23.21
C SER A 7 -60.71 -5.17 21.88
N ASP A 8 -61.09 -6.44 22.01
CA ASP A 8 -61.59 -7.35 20.99
C ASP A 8 -62.83 -6.76 20.26
N ASP A 9 -63.13 -7.18 19.03
CA ASP A 9 -63.87 -8.43 18.78
C ASP A 9 -64.42 -8.52 17.34
N ALA A 10 -64.48 -9.76 16.82
CA ALA A 10 -65.65 -10.40 16.19
C ALA A 10 -65.36 -11.26 14.93
N GLY A 11 -65.50 -12.59 15.11
CA GLY A 11 -65.82 -13.60 14.09
C GLY A 11 -65.33 -15.03 14.41
N VAL A 12 -65.71 -15.72 15.51
CA VAL A 12 -66.93 -16.61 15.73
C VAL A 12 -66.91 -17.94 14.92
N PRO A 13 -67.40 -19.13 15.40
CA PRO A 13 -67.72 -19.71 16.75
C PRO A 13 -67.14 -21.15 17.02
N SER A 14 -66.63 -21.55 18.19
CA SER A 14 -67.22 -22.07 19.46
C SER A 14 -68.05 -23.39 19.43
N THR A 15 -67.61 -24.42 20.19
CA THR A 15 -68.34 -25.34 21.14
C THR A 15 -67.55 -26.66 21.39
N PRO A 16 -67.83 -27.50 22.43
CA PRO A 16 -67.30 -27.36 23.78
C PRO A 16 -66.54 -28.64 24.27
N ALA A 17 -65.77 -28.49 25.35
CA ALA A 17 -64.99 -29.57 25.97
C ALA A 17 -65.87 -30.69 26.57
N PRO A 18 -65.44 -31.97 26.46
CA PRO A 18 -65.91 -33.04 27.33
C PRO A 18 -64.83 -33.45 28.35
N ALA A 19 -65.33 -34.00 29.45
CA ALA A 19 -64.60 -34.42 30.63
C ALA A 19 -63.55 -35.53 30.38
N LYS A 20 -62.57 -35.56 31.29
CA LYS A 20 -61.53 -36.58 31.45
C LYS A 20 -62.07 -38.01 31.25
N LYS A 21 -61.65 -38.66 30.17
CA LYS A 21 -61.54 -40.11 30.07
C LYS A 21 -60.08 -40.44 29.80
N GLU A 22 -59.53 -41.30 30.65
CA GLU A 22 -58.28 -41.99 30.46
C GLU A 22 -58.26 -42.61 29.05
N ILE A 23 -57.39 -42.08 28.19
CA ILE A 23 -57.01 -42.72 26.94
C ILE A 23 -55.55 -43.11 27.14
N PHE A 24 -55.31 -44.42 27.13
CA PHE A 24 -53.97 -45.01 27.13
C PHE A 24 -53.10 -44.24 26.13
N ALA A 25 -52.01 -43.65 26.63
CA ALA A 25 -50.98 -43.10 25.77
C ALA A 25 -50.49 -44.23 24.84
N PRO A 26 -50.32 -43.98 23.53
CA PRO A 26 -49.57 -44.92 22.71
C PRO A 26 -48.19 -45.12 23.36
N PRO A 27 -47.63 -46.34 23.33
CA PRO A 27 -46.29 -46.56 23.85
C PRO A 27 -45.34 -45.54 23.22
N PRO A 28 -44.34 -45.03 23.97
CA PRO A 28 -43.39 -44.08 23.42
C PRO A 28 -42.80 -44.69 22.15
N ARG A 29 -42.94 -44.00 21.02
CA ARG A 29 -42.21 -44.38 19.81
C ARG A 29 -40.74 -44.28 20.15
N GLU A 30 -40.05 -45.42 20.17
CA GLU A 30 -38.61 -45.49 20.24
C GLU A 30 -38.03 -44.58 19.14
N GLU A 31 -37.30 -43.53 19.54
CA GLU A 31 -36.62 -42.65 18.59
C GLU A 31 -35.48 -43.45 17.95
N VAL A 32 -35.74 -44.02 16.78
CA VAL A 32 -34.73 -44.70 15.97
C VAL A 32 -33.90 -43.67 15.21
N GLN A 33 -32.59 -43.70 15.40
CA GLN A 33 -31.61 -42.88 14.68
C GLN A 33 -30.84 -43.75 13.69
N SER A 34 -30.64 -43.26 12.47
CA SER A 34 -29.75 -43.92 11.50
C SER A 34 -28.31 -43.47 11.72
N LEU A 35 -27.38 -44.44 11.78
CA LEU A 35 -25.95 -44.24 11.95
C LEU A 35 -25.20 -44.86 10.77
N ASP A 36 -24.37 -44.08 10.10
CA ASP A 36 -23.49 -44.59 9.04
C ASP A 36 -22.14 -45.04 9.65
N VAL A 37 -21.79 -46.32 9.48
CA VAL A 37 -20.55 -46.93 9.96
C VAL A 37 -19.73 -47.51 8.81
N LEU A 38 -18.41 -47.54 8.94
CA LEU A 38 -17.55 -48.24 7.98
C LEU A 38 -17.29 -49.65 8.46
N TRP A 39 -17.70 -50.62 7.65
CA TRP A 39 -17.43 -52.03 7.89
C TRP A 39 -16.11 -52.44 7.23
N LEU A 40 -15.21 -53.01 8.03
CA LEU A 40 -13.91 -53.53 7.62
C LEU A 40 -13.98 -55.06 7.66
N PRO A 41 -14.35 -55.72 6.54
CA PRO A 41 -14.57 -57.15 6.52
C PRO A 41 -13.29 -57.93 6.81
N LEU A 42 -13.43 -59.08 7.48
CA LEU A 42 -12.34 -60.03 7.69
C LEU A 42 -11.91 -60.68 6.36
N ASP A 43 -12.89 -60.98 5.49
CA ASP A 43 -12.63 -61.46 4.14
C ASP A 43 -11.97 -60.37 3.29
N THR A 44 -10.71 -60.59 2.92
CA THR A 44 -9.93 -59.65 2.10
C THR A 44 -10.45 -59.51 0.67
N SER A 45 -11.32 -60.42 0.20
CA SER A 45 -11.95 -60.33 -1.12
C SER A 45 -13.14 -59.35 -1.17
N GLU A 46 -13.68 -58.95 -0.01
CA GLU A 46 -14.67 -57.88 0.09
C GLU A 46 -14.00 -56.52 0.37
N MET A 47 -14.55 -55.45 -0.20
CA MET A 47 -14.07 -54.08 0.06
C MET A 47 -14.62 -53.52 1.38
N VAL A 48 -13.87 -52.60 1.99
CA VAL A 48 -14.37 -51.73 3.06
C VAL A 48 -15.54 -50.90 2.54
N ARG A 49 -16.70 -50.97 3.19
CA ARG A 49 -17.93 -50.30 2.73
C ARG A 49 -18.71 -49.62 3.84
N LEU A 50 -19.49 -48.61 3.45
CA LEU A 50 -20.44 -47.95 4.32
C LEU A 50 -21.63 -48.87 4.61
N ARG A 51 -22.02 -49.00 5.87
CA ARG A 51 -23.27 -49.64 6.29
C ARG A 51 -24.08 -48.66 7.11
N ARG A 52 -25.38 -48.58 6.82
CA ARG A 52 -26.33 -47.79 7.62
C ARG A 52 -26.96 -48.70 8.67
N ILE A 53 -26.75 -48.36 9.91
CA ILE A 53 -27.27 -49.06 11.09
C ILE A 53 -28.43 -48.22 11.66
N GLN A 54 -29.49 -48.88 12.12
CA GLN A 54 -30.59 -48.25 12.86
C GLN A 54 -30.36 -48.48 14.34
N VAL A 55 -30.31 -47.40 15.10
CA VAL A 55 -29.97 -47.40 16.52
C VAL A 55 -31.15 -46.90 17.33
N VAL A 56 -31.52 -47.62 18.38
CA VAL A 56 -32.58 -47.21 19.30
C VAL A 56 -31.97 -46.40 20.44
N LYS A 57 -32.57 -45.25 20.76
CA LYS A 57 -32.18 -44.41 21.88
C LYS A 57 -32.24 -45.23 23.19
N ASP A 58 -31.10 -45.32 23.88
CA ASP A 58 -30.86 -46.08 25.13
C ASP A 58 -30.47 -47.58 24.98
N ASP A 59 -30.36 -48.13 23.77
CA ASP A 59 -29.76 -49.46 23.50
C ASP A 59 -28.82 -49.43 22.28
N PHE A 60 -27.75 -48.63 22.39
CA PHE A 60 -26.80 -48.41 21.29
C PHE A 60 -26.02 -49.68 20.92
N LEU A 61 -25.47 -50.40 21.91
CA LEU A 61 -24.72 -51.62 21.66
C LEU A 61 -25.61 -52.78 21.22
N GLY A 62 -26.78 -52.99 21.85
CA GLY A 62 -27.68 -54.07 21.47
C GLY A 62 -28.27 -53.90 20.07
N ALA A 63 -28.56 -52.67 19.64
CA ALA A 63 -29.01 -52.39 18.28
C ALA A 63 -27.93 -52.68 17.23
N ILE A 64 -26.66 -52.35 17.52
CA ILE A 64 -25.51 -52.71 16.69
C ILE A 64 -25.35 -54.23 16.66
N GLU A 65 -25.37 -54.91 17.81
CA GLU A 65 -25.22 -56.37 17.88
C GLU A 65 -26.30 -57.11 17.08
N ALA A 66 -27.55 -56.65 17.16
CA ALA A 66 -28.68 -57.23 16.44
C ALA A 66 -28.55 -57.08 14.91
N GLN A 67 -28.16 -55.90 14.43
CA GLN A 67 -28.02 -55.66 12.99
C GLN A 67 -26.76 -56.27 12.37
N LEU A 68 -25.71 -56.42 13.16
CA LEU A 68 -24.49 -57.13 12.76
C LEU A 68 -24.64 -58.66 12.88
N GLN A 69 -25.81 -59.16 13.30
CA GLN A 69 -26.08 -60.57 13.54
C GLN A 69 -25.11 -61.22 14.54
N CYS A 70 -24.59 -60.42 15.48
CA CYS A 70 -23.63 -60.86 16.49
C CYS A 70 -24.23 -60.90 17.90
N SER A 71 -25.55 -61.10 18.01
CA SER A 71 -26.26 -61.23 19.29
C SER A 71 -25.65 -62.33 20.17
N GLY A 72 -25.06 -61.94 21.30
CA GLY A 72 -24.35 -62.84 22.23
C GLY A 72 -22.83 -62.90 22.06
N LEU A 73 -22.28 -62.22 21.05
CA LEU A 73 -20.85 -61.94 20.85
C LEU A 73 -20.56 -60.55 21.44
N GLY A 74 -19.42 -60.37 22.13
CA GLY A 74 -19.11 -59.10 22.77
C GLY A 74 -18.54 -58.08 21.78
N LEU A 75 -18.85 -56.79 21.91
CA LEU A 75 -18.16 -55.72 21.18
C LEU A 75 -17.05 -55.10 22.03
N MET A 76 -15.82 -55.10 21.51
CA MET A 76 -14.67 -54.42 22.13
C MET A 76 -14.32 -53.14 21.38
N ALA A 77 -14.30 -52.01 22.07
CA ALA A 77 -13.95 -50.72 21.48
C ALA A 77 -12.45 -50.41 21.64
N HIS A 78 -11.82 -50.04 20.53
CA HIS A 78 -10.41 -49.68 20.40
C HIS A 78 -10.28 -48.21 19.97
N PRO A 79 -10.05 -47.27 20.90
CA PRO A 79 -9.86 -45.86 20.58
C PRO A 79 -8.62 -45.66 19.70
N LEU A 80 -8.73 -44.87 18.63
CA LEU A 80 -7.58 -44.55 17.79
C LEU A 80 -6.69 -43.51 18.50
N THR A 81 -5.56 -43.95 19.05
CA THR A 81 -4.56 -43.07 19.70
C THR A 81 -3.23 -43.11 18.96
N TRP A 82 -2.95 -42.08 18.16
CA TRP A 82 -1.67 -41.94 17.45
C TRP A 82 -0.95 -40.65 17.91
N MET A 83 0.39 -40.65 17.83
CA MET A 83 1.33 -39.60 18.28
C MET A 83 0.74 -38.17 18.27
N GLY A 84 0.19 -37.72 19.42
CA GLY A 84 -0.26 -36.33 19.64
C GLY A 84 -1.53 -35.86 18.92
N ASN A 85 -2.09 -36.64 17.97
CA ASN A 85 -3.33 -36.33 17.26
C ASN A 85 -4.37 -37.42 17.56
N ARG A 86 -5.37 -37.10 18.39
CA ARG A 86 -6.57 -37.96 18.51
C ARG A 86 -7.59 -37.49 17.47
N PRO A 87 -7.98 -38.31 16.47
CA PRO A 87 -9.18 -38.01 15.71
C PRO A 87 -10.35 -38.01 16.70
N LYS A 88 -10.84 -36.81 17.05
CA LYS A 88 -11.89 -36.65 18.05
C LYS A 88 -13.07 -37.54 17.69
N GLY A 89 -13.52 -38.35 18.65
CA GLY A 89 -14.72 -39.14 18.51
C GLY A 89 -14.54 -40.49 17.84
N LEU A 90 -13.48 -40.85 17.10
CA LEU A 90 -13.47 -42.15 16.38
C LEU A 90 -12.95 -43.33 17.20
N SER A 91 -13.58 -44.49 17.07
CA SER A 91 -13.13 -45.77 17.63
C SER A 91 -13.44 -46.93 16.71
N LEU A 92 -12.58 -47.95 16.76
CA LEU A 92 -12.73 -49.17 16.01
C LEU A 92 -13.33 -50.24 16.93
N TYR A 93 -14.38 -50.91 16.49
CA TYR A 93 -15.11 -51.90 17.28
C TYR A 93 -14.89 -53.27 16.69
N GLU A 94 -14.41 -54.18 17.52
CA GLU A 94 -14.14 -55.58 17.23
C GLU A 94 -15.30 -56.45 17.71
N VAL A 95 -15.77 -57.35 16.85
CA VAL A 95 -16.73 -58.40 17.24
C VAL A 95 -15.97 -59.58 17.84
N VAL A 96 -16.12 -59.78 19.15
CA VAL A 96 -15.41 -60.80 19.93
C VAL A 96 -16.29 -62.02 20.12
N GLU A 97 -15.86 -63.15 19.55
CA GLU A 97 -16.50 -64.44 19.81
C GLU A 97 -15.98 -65.08 21.12
N PRO A 98 -16.88 -65.49 22.02
CA PRO A 98 -16.47 -66.28 23.18
C PRO A 98 -15.93 -67.64 22.69
N PHE A 99 -14.67 -67.95 23.04
CA PHE A 99 -14.04 -69.28 22.92
C PHE A 99 -13.44 -69.71 21.57
N THR A 100 -13.31 -68.82 20.59
CA THR A 100 -12.62 -69.05 19.30
C THR A 100 -11.48 -68.05 19.09
N MET A 101 -10.29 -68.49 18.64
CA MET A 101 -9.26 -67.55 18.15
C MET A 101 -9.69 -67.06 16.77
N ALA A 102 -10.35 -65.91 16.73
CA ALA A 102 -10.70 -65.25 15.48
C ALA A 102 -9.45 -64.85 14.69
N GLU A 103 -9.51 -64.93 13.36
CA GLU A 103 -8.41 -64.52 12.49
C GLU A 103 -8.12 -63.02 12.63
N VAL A 104 -6.87 -62.61 12.40
CA VAL A 104 -6.45 -61.21 12.48
C VAL A 104 -7.03 -60.43 11.32
N ASN A 105 -7.76 -59.36 11.62
CA ASN A 105 -8.24 -58.43 10.62
C ASN A 105 -7.12 -57.43 10.29
N ALA A 106 -6.43 -57.67 9.17
CA ALA A 106 -5.26 -56.89 8.77
C ALA A 106 -5.59 -55.39 8.56
N ARG A 107 -6.77 -55.07 8.01
CA ARG A 107 -7.21 -53.68 7.75
C ARG A 107 -7.45 -52.94 9.06
N ALA A 108 -8.18 -53.56 9.99
CA ALA A 108 -8.46 -53.01 11.31
C ALA A 108 -7.17 -52.84 12.13
N SER A 109 -6.31 -53.87 12.13
CA SER A 109 -5.03 -53.85 12.84
C SER A 109 -4.09 -52.76 12.29
N ALA A 110 -4.02 -52.63 10.97
CA ALA A 110 -3.25 -51.58 10.31
C ALA A 110 -3.73 -50.18 10.66
N LEU A 111 -5.02 -49.99 11.00
CA LEU A 111 -5.55 -48.71 11.46
C LEU A 111 -5.32 -48.51 12.97
N ALA A 112 -5.55 -49.52 13.80
CA ALA A 112 -5.43 -49.43 15.25
C ALA A 112 -3.97 -49.38 15.77
N GLY A 113 -3.05 -50.08 15.10
CA GLY A 113 -1.63 -50.13 15.47
C GLY A 113 -1.27 -51.25 16.43
N HIS A 114 -2.22 -52.15 16.67
CA HIS A 114 -2.10 -53.40 17.38
C HIS A 114 -3.03 -54.42 16.70
N GLU A 115 -2.92 -55.69 17.06
CA GLU A 115 -3.75 -56.75 16.47
C GLU A 115 -5.21 -56.57 16.89
N ILE A 116 -6.10 -56.60 15.90
CA ILE A 116 -7.55 -56.66 16.03
C ILE A 116 -8.02 -57.90 15.27
N HIS A 117 -8.91 -58.68 15.88
CA HIS A 117 -9.40 -59.92 15.31
C HIS A 117 -10.83 -59.78 14.79
N GLY A 118 -11.26 -60.73 13.96
CA GLY A 118 -12.66 -60.85 13.54
C GLY A 118 -13.22 -59.67 12.73
N GLU A 119 -14.54 -59.63 12.65
CA GLU A 119 -15.26 -58.56 11.96
C GLU A 119 -15.14 -57.24 12.72
N SER A 120 -14.92 -56.14 11.97
CA SER A 120 -14.55 -54.85 12.55
C SER A 120 -15.33 -53.67 11.97
N PHE A 121 -15.62 -52.67 12.80
CA PHE A 121 -16.38 -51.49 12.42
C PHE A 121 -15.71 -50.21 12.91
N LEU A 122 -15.55 -49.22 12.03
CA LEU A 122 -15.13 -47.89 12.42
C LEU A 122 -16.37 -47.00 12.59
N MET A 123 -16.47 -46.33 13.74
CA MET A 123 -17.60 -45.44 14.07
C MET A 123 -17.18 -44.29 15.00
N ASP A 124 -18.04 -43.28 15.13
CA ASP A 124 -17.86 -42.19 16.10
C ASP A 124 -18.36 -42.62 17.50
N ALA A 125 -17.43 -42.87 18.41
CA ALA A 125 -17.61 -43.13 19.83
C ALA A 125 -18.25 -41.99 20.64
N SER A 126 -18.43 -40.78 20.09
CA SER A 126 -19.23 -39.73 20.75
C SER A 126 -20.75 -39.92 20.57
N ALA A 127 -21.17 -40.89 19.73
CA ALA A 127 -22.57 -41.26 19.51
C ALA A 127 -23.32 -41.70 20.79
N HIS A 128 -22.59 -42.01 21.87
CA HIS A 128 -23.17 -42.32 23.20
C HIS A 128 -23.71 -41.09 23.95
N SER A 129 -23.47 -39.87 23.46
CA SER A 129 -23.82 -38.62 24.17
C SER A 129 -25.06 -37.92 23.57
N LYS A 130 -26.00 -37.50 24.44
CA LYS A 130 -27.23 -36.79 24.02
C LYS A 130 -26.90 -35.55 23.18
N GLY A 131 -27.29 -35.57 21.91
CA GLY A 131 -27.17 -34.41 21.00
C GLY A 131 -25.87 -34.34 20.20
N ALA A 132 -25.04 -35.39 20.17
CA ALA A 132 -23.88 -35.44 19.29
C ALA A 132 -24.31 -35.54 17.81
N ALA A 133 -23.81 -34.63 16.98
CA ALA A 133 -23.92 -34.75 15.53
C ALA A 133 -23.08 -35.96 15.09
N LEU A 134 -23.73 -36.96 14.50
CA LEU A 134 -23.05 -38.10 13.90
C LEU A 134 -22.18 -37.59 12.74
N VAL A 135 -20.89 -37.88 12.77
CA VAL A 135 -20.00 -37.60 11.64
C VAL A 135 -20.26 -38.67 10.59
N ASP A 136 -20.78 -38.29 9.42
CA ASP A 136 -20.88 -39.19 8.27
C ASP A 136 -19.49 -39.74 7.94
N LEU A 137 -19.27 -41.02 8.22
CA LEU A 137 -18.06 -41.70 7.83
C LEU A 137 -18.10 -41.96 6.33
N THR A 138 -17.10 -41.49 5.61
CA THR A 138 -16.91 -41.78 4.18
C THR A 138 -15.72 -42.70 3.99
N LEU A 139 -15.67 -43.45 2.90
CA LEU A 139 -14.48 -44.25 2.57
C LEU A 139 -13.23 -43.37 2.47
N MET A 140 -13.38 -42.13 1.99
CA MET A 140 -12.31 -41.14 2.02
C MET A 140 -11.84 -40.77 3.43
N ARG A 141 -12.73 -40.80 4.44
CA ARG A 141 -12.33 -40.59 5.82
C ARG A 141 -11.41 -41.71 6.32
N TYR A 142 -11.66 -42.95 5.91
CA TYR A 142 -10.75 -44.08 6.16
C TYR A 142 -9.39 -43.89 5.48
N GLU A 143 -9.36 -43.41 4.23
CA GLU A 143 -8.10 -43.09 3.54
C GLU A 143 -7.30 -41.97 4.22
N GLN A 144 -7.98 -40.91 4.64
CA GLN A 144 -7.37 -39.81 5.39
C GLN A 144 -6.72 -40.30 6.68
N LEU A 145 -7.37 -41.23 7.38
CA LEU A 145 -6.88 -41.82 8.61
C LEU A 145 -5.64 -42.69 8.37
N LYS A 146 -5.63 -43.51 7.31
CA LYS A 146 -4.43 -44.26 6.89
C LYS A 146 -3.26 -43.31 6.55
N ALA A 147 -3.52 -42.24 5.80
CA ALA A 147 -2.51 -41.25 5.43
C ALA A 147 -1.95 -40.50 6.66
N ASP A 148 -2.82 -40.14 7.62
CA ASP A 148 -2.41 -39.51 8.88
C ASP A 148 -1.50 -40.44 9.69
N LYS A 149 -1.93 -41.70 9.86
CA LYS A 149 -1.18 -42.70 10.63
C LYS A 149 0.20 -42.98 10.05
N ALA A 150 0.31 -43.07 8.74
CA ALA A 150 1.58 -43.29 8.05
C ALA A 150 2.48 -42.04 8.01
N GLY A 151 2.06 -40.93 8.63
CA GLY A 151 2.82 -39.68 8.68
C GLY A 151 2.82 -38.90 7.36
N HIS A 152 2.02 -39.30 6.37
CA HIS A 152 1.99 -38.66 5.06
C HIS A 152 1.41 -37.23 5.09
N LEU A 153 0.64 -36.91 6.13
CA LEU A 153 0.16 -35.55 6.39
C LEU A 153 1.25 -34.61 6.94
N ASN A 154 2.46 -35.10 7.18
CA ASN A 154 3.63 -34.24 7.34
C ASN A 154 3.99 -33.55 6.03
N SER A 155 3.52 -34.05 4.88
CA SER A 155 3.68 -33.38 3.60
C SER A 155 2.70 -32.21 3.45
N PRO A 156 3.21 -30.99 3.14
CA PRO A 156 2.36 -29.83 2.90
C PRO A 156 1.29 -30.02 1.83
N VAL A 157 1.61 -30.75 0.75
CA VAL A 157 0.70 -31.00 -0.37
C VAL A 157 -0.45 -31.90 0.08
N THR A 158 -0.13 -33.01 0.75
CA THR A 158 -1.14 -33.95 1.25
C THR A 158 -2.04 -33.28 2.29
N ALA A 159 -1.48 -32.48 3.20
CA ALA A 159 -2.25 -31.72 4.18
C ALA A 159 -3.19 -30.68 3.52
N LEU A 160 -2.73 -29.97 2.49
CA LEU A 160 -3.58 -29.03 1.74
C LEU A 160 -4.72 -29.75 1.01
N ASN A 161 -4.40 -30.83 0.30
CA ASN A 161 -5.37 -31.60 -0.47
C ASN A 161 -6.39 -32.28 0.44
N GLN A 162 -5.97 -32.80 1.60
CA GLN A 162 -6.89 -33.32 2.61
C GLN A 162 -7.86 -32.23 3.06
N ASN A 163 -7.37 -31.03 3.34
CA ASN A 163 -8.20 -29.95 3.84
C ASN A 163 -9.20 -29.44 2.79
N ARG A 164 -8.85 -29.54 1.50
CA ARG A 164 -9.76 -29.30 0.38
C ARG A 164 -10.79 -30.42 0.19
N GLY A 165 -10.59 -31.60 0.79
CA GLY A 165 -11.35 -32.80 0.47
C GLY A 165 -11.04 -33.35 -0.93
N MET A 166 -9.79 -33.21 -1.38
CA MET A 166 -9.32 -33.56 -2.74
C MET A 166 -8.04 -34.41 -2.70
N LEU A 167 -8.03 -35.53 -1.98
CA LEU A 167 -6.81 -36.36 -1.89
C LEU A 167 -6.45 -37.03 -3.21
N LEU A 168 -7.44 -37.40 -4.03
CA LEU A 168 -7.24 -38.08 -5.31
C LEU A 168 -7.09 -37.10 -6.47
N CYS A 169 -8.00 -36.14 -6.56
CA CYS A 169 -8.03 -35.17 -7.67
C CYS A 169 -7.14 -33.95 -7.45
N GLY A 170 -6.60 -33.75 -6.24
CA GLY A 170 -5.79 -32.59 -5.89
C GLY A 170 -4.47 -32.50 -6.68
N HIS A 171 -3.98 -31.29 -6.88
CA HIS A 171 -2.71 -31.07 -7.56
C HIS A 171 -1.53 -31.65 -6.73
N PRO A 172 -0.51 -32.27 -7.38
CA PRO A 172 0.58 -32.95 -6.68
C PRO A 172 1.75 -32.02 -6.26
N LYS A 173 1.52 -30.71 -6.28
CA LYS A 173 2.47 -29.64 -5.87
C LYS A 173 1.68 -28.46 -5.33
N LEU A 174 2.27 -27.70 -4.41
CA LEU A 174 1.70 -26.45 -3.94
C LEU A 174 1.59 -25.39 -5.07
N PRO A 175 0.64 -24.45 -4.94
CA PRO A 175 0.58 -23.25 -5.78
C PRO A 175 1.90 -22.46 -5.71
N GLU A 176 2.27 -21.77 -6.80
CA GLU A 176 3.53 -21.00 -6.85
C GLU A 176 3.45 -19.69 -6.08
N THR A 177 2.27 -19.05 -6.11
CA THR A 177 1.99 -17.75 -5.49
C THR A 177 0.69 -17.82 -4.70
N TYR A 178 0.57 -16.93 -3.71
CA TYR A 178 -0.67 -16.75 -2.96
C TYR A 178 -1.51 -15.60 -3.56
N SER A 179 -2.83 -15.81 -3.63
CA SER A 179 -3.80 -14.75 -3.88
C SER A 179 -5.06 -15.02 -3.08
N ALA A 180 -5.48 -14.06 -2.26
CA ALA A 180 -6.64 -14.22 -1.39
C ALA A 180 -7.94 -14.50 -2.16
N SER A 181 -8.07 -13.99 -3.38
CA SER A 181 -9.30 -14.12 -4.18
C SER A 181 -9.43 -15.42 -4.98
N THR A 182 -8.35 -16.21 -5.04
CA THR A 182 -8.28 -17.46 -5.83
C THR A 182 -7.80 -18.66 -5.01
N TRP A 183 -7.36 -18.46 -3.77
CA TRP A 183 -6.92 -19.53 -2.90
C TRP A 183 -8.10 -20.40 -2.45
N VAL A 184 -7.87 -21.72 -2.40
CA VAL A 184 -8.86 -22.72 -1.99
C VAL A 184 -8.26 -23.58 -0.86
N GLY A 185 -9.03 -23.79 0.21
CA GLY A 185 -8.62 -24.54 1.41
C GLY A 185 -7.98 -23.66 2.49
N LEU A 186 -7.33 -24.28 3.49
CA LEU A 186 -6.56 -23.56 4.52
C LEU A 186 -5.59 -22.57 3.90
N ASN A 187 -5.57 -21.33 4.40
CA ASN A 187 -4.58 -20.34 4.00
C ASN A 187 -3.15 -20.83 4.33
N PRO A 188 -2.12 -20.37 3.59
CA PRO A 188 -0.75 -20.84 3.77
C PRO A 188 -0.22 -20.80 5.20
N LYS A 189 -0.52 -19.75 5.97
CA LYS A 189 -0.06 -19.61 7.35
C LYS A 189 -0.67 -20.68 8.28
N SER A 190 -1.98 -20.89 8.18
CA SER A 190 -2.66 -21.92 8.96
C SER A 190 -2.21 -23.32 8.56
N LEU A 191 -2.00 -23.56 7.26
CA LEU A 191 -1.45 -24.82 6.76
C LEU A 191 -0.03 -25.07 7.28
N LEU A 192 0.83 -24.04 7.28
CA LEU A 192 2.19 -24.11 7.81
C LEU A 192 2.20 -24.46 9.29
N ASN A 193 1.33 -23.82 10.09
CA ASN A 193 1.20 -24.13 11.52
C ASN A 193 0.76 -25.58 11.74
N GLU A 194 -0.17 -26.08 10.94
CA GLU A 194 -0.64 -27.46 11.03
C GLU A 194 0.47 -28.46 10.68
N VAL A 195 1.23 -28.21 9.61
CA VAL A 195 2.39 -29.05 9.22
C VAL A 195 3.49 -28.99 10.28
N ALA A 196 3.81 -27.80 10.79
CA ALA A 196 4.84 -27.60 11.81
C ALA A 196 4.51 -28.36 13.10
N ARG A 197 3.25 -28.23 13.57
CA ARG A 197 2.74 -28.96 14.73
C ARG A 197 2.86 -30.47 14.57
N ARG A 198 2.57 -31.00 13.38
CA ARG A 198 2.69 -32.44 13.07
C ARG A 198 4.13 -32.92 13.01
N ARG A 199 5.03 -32.10 12.46
CA ARG A 199 6.47 -32.38 12.39
C ARG A 199 7.22 -32.11 13.71
N GLY A 200 6.54 -31.56 14.72
CA GLY A 200 7.10 -31.35 16.06
C GLY A 200 8.05 -30.14 16.17
N PHE A 201 7.89 -29.12 15.34
CA PHE A 201 8.64 -27.86 15.45
C PHE A 201 7.73 -26.64 15.46
N ASN A 202 8.25 -25.51 15.94
CA ASN A 202 7.54 -24.24 15.91
C ASN A 202 8.02 -23.38 14.74
N VAL A 203 7.08 -22.72 14.08
CA VAL A 203 7.36 -21.77 13.00
C VAL A 203 6.82 -20.41 13.40
N HIS A 204 7.64 -19.38 13.24
CA HIS A 204 7.24 -18.00 13.43
C HIS A 204 7.38 -17.26 12.10
N VAL A 205 6.27 -16.72 11.60
CA VAL A 205 6.25 -15.87 10.40
C VAL A 205 5.86 -14.47 10.82
N GLU A 206 6.75 -13.52 10.58
CA GLU A 206 6.56 -12.11 10.92
C GLU A 206 6.63 -11.26 9.66
N ALA A 207 5.68 -10.33 9.53
CA ALA A 207 5.75 -9.29 8.51
C ALA A 207 6.06 -7.95 9.19
N PHE A 208 7.07 -7.27 8.70
CA PHE A 208 7.57 -6.01 9.19
C PHE A 208 7.54 -4.96 8.08
N ALA A 209 7.42 -3.70 8.49
CA ALA A 209 7.47 -2.58 7.55
C ALA A 209 8.82 -2.59 6.82
N TYR A 210 8.77 -2.53 5.50
CA TYR A 210 9.93 -2.55 4.62
C TYR A 210 10.02 -1.23 3.88
N GLN A 211 11.17 -0.59 3.96
CA GLN A 211 11.43 0.69 3.32
C GLN A 211 12.77 0.60 2.61
N ASN A 212 12.76 0.80 1.30
CA ASN A 212 13.95 0.84 0.45
C ASN A 212 13.69 1.79 -0.72
N ASP A 213 14.74 2.32 -1.34
CA ASP A 213 14.68 3.34 -2.41
C ASP A 213 13.90 2.86 -3.66
N ALA A 214 13.78 1.54 -3.85
CA ALA A 214 12.97 0.93 -4.92
C ALA A 214 11.44 0.91 -4.65
N TYR A 215 11.03 1.07 -3.39
CA TYR A 215 9.62 1.08 -2.97
C TYR A 215 9.36 2.30 -2.07
N PRO A 216 9.34 3.52 -2.65
CA PRO A 216 9.00 4.71 -1.90
C PRO A 216 7.57 4.60 -1.35
N VAL A 217 7.31 5.33 -0.26
CA VAL A 217 5.98 5.45 0.34
C VAL A 217 5.07 6.18 -0.65
N GLU A 218 4.39 5.45 -1.52
CA GLU A 218 3.31 6.00 -2.34
C GLU A 218 2.05 6.13 -1.45
N ASP A 219 1.46 7.32 -1.44
CA ASP A 219 0.12 7.58 -0.91
C ASP A 219 -0.17 7.08 0.51
N GLY A 220 0.80 7.22 1.43
CA GLY A 220 0.61 6.85 2.84
C GLY A 220 0.48 5.34 3.10
N LYS A 221 0.76 4.49 2.11
CA LYS A 221 0.76 3.04 2.27
C LYS A 221 2.14 2.53 2.67
N THR A 222 2.17 1.69 3.70
CA THR A 222 3.40 1.04 4.18
C THR A 222 3.62 -0.24 3.40
N TRP A 223 4.81 -0.43 2.85
CA TRP A 223 5.23 -1.71 2.27
C TRP A 223 5.66 -2.66 3.38
N TYR A 224 5.38 -3.95 3.22
CA TYR A 224 5.72 -5.00 4.17
C TYR A 224 6.59 -6.05 3.50
N ARG A 225 7.55 -6.57 4.24
CA ARG A 225 8.32 -7.78 3.91
C ARG A 225 8.16 -8.77 5.06
N ALA A 226 8.28 -10.06 4.77
CA ALA A 226 8.16 -11.09 5.79
C ALA A 226 9.43 -11.93 5.91
N SER A 227 9.67 -12.36 7.15
CA SER A 227 10.67 -13.37 7.50
C SER A 227 9.98 -14.53 8.19
N ALA A 228 10.49 -15.74 7.96
CA ALA A 228 10.10 -16.90 8.74
C ALA A 228 11.33 -17.46 9.47
N SER A 229 11.10 -17.99 10.66
CA SER A 229 12.09 -18.76 11.42
C SER A 229 11.47 -20.05 11.92
N VAL A 230 12.23 -21.13 11.81
CA VAL A 230 11.88 -22.45 12.37
C VAL A 230 12.80 -22.66 13.56
N SER A 231 12.25 -22.91 14.75
CA SER A 231 13.07 -23.18 15.94
C SER A 231 13.21 -24.69 16.14
N ASN A 232 14.38 -25.24 15.80
CA ASN A 232 14.85 -26.57 16.24
C ASN A 232 16.37 -26.63 16.20
N GLU A 233 17.04 -26.49 17.36
CA GLU A 233 18.50 -26.60 17.65
C GLU A 233 19.50 -25.82 16.77
N GLN A 234 19.09 -25.25 15.63
CA GLN A 234 19.81 -24.28 14.79
C GLN A 234 18.78 -23.24 14.30
N ASP A 235 18.95 -21.98 14.72
CA ASP A 235 18.07 -20.87 14.34
C ASP A 235 18.30 -20.47 12.85
N GLU A 236 17.68 -21.20 11.92
CA GLU A 236 17.64 -20.77 10.53
C GLU A 236 16.54 -19.70 10.33
N LYS A 237 16.96 -18.55 9.79
CA LYS A 237 16.08 -17.43 9.43
C LYS A 237 16.09 -17.25 7.92
N TRP A 238 14.91 -17.18 7.33
CA TRP A 238 14.74 -16.90 5.91
C TRP A 238 13.93 -15.62 5.71
N SER A 239 14.31 -14.83 4.71
CA SER A 239 13.54 -13.67 4.23
C SER A 239 12.90 -13.99 2.90
N TYR A 240 11.58 -13.79 2.77
CA TYR A 240 10.83 -14.16 1.56
C TYR A 240 10.07 -12.98 0.95
N GLY A 241 9.79 -13.10 -0.35
CA GLY A 241 8.79 -12.31 -1.07
C GLY A 241 9.25 -10.97 -1.63
N GLU A 242 8.55 -10.52 -2.67
CA GLU A 242 8.50 -9.12 -3.06
C GLU A 242 7.66 -8.34 -2.03
N PRO A 243 8.03 -7.09 -1.70
CA PRO A 243 7.24 -6.28 -0.78
C PRO A 243 5.82 -6.07 -1.29
N SER A 244 4.83 -6.10 -0.39
CA SER A 244 3.43 -5.77 -0.69
C SER A 244 2.90 -4.73 0.30
N THR A 245 1.91 -3.94 -0.10
CA THR A 245 1.25 -2.97 0.78
C THR A 245 0.26 -3.61 1.76
N ASN A 246 -0.09 -4.89 1.55
CA ASN A 246 -0.94 -5.66 2.46
C ASN A 246 -0.11 -6.59 3.35
N LYS A 247 0.00 -6.24 4.63
CA LYS A 247 0.73 -7.03 5.65
C LYS A 247 0.31 -8.50 5.69
N MET A 248 -0.99 -8.78 5.54
CA MET A 248 -1.52 -10.14 5.65
C MET A 248 -1.14 -10.98 4.44
N ASP A 249 -1.25 -10.44 3.22
CA ASP A 249 -0.84 -11.16 2.01
C ASP A 249 0.66 -11.46 2.02
N THR A 250 1.49 -10.53 2.51
CA THR A 250 2.93 -10.75 2.69
C THR A 250 3.22 -11.92 3.65
N GLN A 251 2.46 -12.05 4.74
CA GLN A 251 2.61 -13.19 5.66
C GLN A 251 2.19 -14.51 5.01
N GLN A 252 1.12 -14.50 4.21
CA GLN A 252 0.63 -15.70 3.52
C GLN A 252 1.61 -16.16 2.45
N ASP A 253 2.16 -15.25 1.63
CA ASP A 253 3.15 -15.60 0.62
C ASP A 253 4.44 -16.16 1.24
N ALA A 254 4.96 -15.53 2.30
CA ALA A 254 6.11 -16.06 3.02
C ALA A 254 5.85 -17.44 3.63
N SER A 255 4.65 -17.66 4.19
CA SER A 255 4.25 -18.98 4.71
C SER A 255 4.19 -20.03 3.60
N LEU A 256 3.71 -19.67 2.41
CA LEU A 256 3.69 -20.53 1.23
C LEU A 256 5.10 -20.92 0.78
N ARG A 257 6.07 -19.99 0.84
CA ARG A 257 7.47 -20.28 0.51
C ARG A 257 8.11 -21.28 1.47
N VAL A 258 7.86 -21.17 2.78
CA VAL A 258 8.33 -22.16 3.74
C VAL A 258 7.72 -23.54 3.44
N LEU A 259 6.42 -23.60 3.15
CA LEU A 259 5.76 -24.85 2.78
C LEU A 259 6.34 -25.46 1.49
N GLN A 260 6.70 -24.64 0.50
CA GLN A 260 7.36 -25.11 -0.72
C GLN A 260 8.76 -25.68 -0.47
N LEU A 261 9.49 -25.16 0.53
CA LEU A 261 10.77 -25.74 0.96
C LEU A 261 10.58 -27.11 1.60
N PHE A 262 9.64 -27.23 2.54
CA PHE A 262 9.28 -28.52 3.14
C PHE A 262 8.82 -29.54 2.10
N GLN A 263 8.10 -29.10 1.07
CA GLN A 263 7.75 -29.95 -0.06
C GLN A 263 8.99 -30.45 -0.83
N GLY A 264 10.02 -29.59 -1.00
CA GLY A 264 11.27 -29.96 -1.68
C GLY A 264 12.08 -31.02 -0.93
N GLU A 265 12.10 -30.96 0.40
CA GLU A 265 12.70 -31.99 1.27
C GLU A 265 11.99 -33.34 1.10
N ASP A 266 10.66 -33.33 1.04
CA ASP A 266 9.83 -34.55 0.91
C ASP A 266 9.97 -35.23 -0.46
N ASP A 267 10.38 -34.51 -1.51
CA ASP A 267 10.55 -35.04 -2.89
C ASP A 267 11.80 -35.95 -3.04
N THR A 268 12.61 -36.13 -1.98
CA THR A 268 13.76 -37.03 -1.95
C THR A 268 13.35 -38.50 -1.67
N SER A 269 12.84 -39.19 -2.69
CA SER A 269 12.62 -40.66 -2.79
C SER A 269 11.78 -41.41 -1.73
N VAL A 270 11.42 -40.82 -0.59
CA VAL A 270 10.71 -41.51 0.52
C VAL A 270 9.35 -40.86 0.86
N GLY A 271 9.10 -39.60 0.46
CA GLY A 271 7.99 -38.80 1.01
C GLY A 271 6.73 -38.64 0.15
N ARG A 272 6.70 -39.09 -1.12
CA ARG A 272 5.55 -38.82 -1.99
C ARG A 272 4.45 -39.87 -1.83
N TRP A 273 3.58 -39.67 -0.84
CA TRP A 273 2.34 -40.45 -0.76
C TRP A 273 1.52 -40.20 -2.02
N ARG A 274 1.35 -41.25 -2.82
CA ARG A 274 0.38 -41.30 -3.91
C ARG A 274 -0.63 -42.37 -3.55
N HIS A 275 -1.87 -41.97 -3.39
CA HIS A 275 -2.94 -42.92 -3.18
C HIS A 275 -2.96 -43.94 -4.34
N PRO A 276 -3.11 -45.25 -4.10
CA PRO A 276 -3.02 -46.29 -5.14
C PRO A 276 -3.95 -46.06 -6.34
N LEU A 277 -5.12 -45.48 -6.10
CA LEU A 277 -6.11 -45.17 -7.15
C LEU A 277 -5.81 -43.93 -8.02
N VAL A 278 -4.77 -43.15 -7.70
CA VAL A 278 -4.38 -42.01 -8.56
C VAL A 278 -3.94 -42.50 -9.92
N GLU A 279 -3.15 -43.58 -10.01
CA GLU A 279 -2.63 -44.06 -11.30
C GLU A 279 -3.75 -44.62 -12.21
N PRO A 280 -4.67 -45.50 -11.74
CA PRO A 280 -5.84 -45.90 -12.51
C PRO A 280 -6.68 -44.73 -13.01
N MET A 281 -6.91 -43.71 -12.18
CA MET A 281 -7.62 -42.49 -12.56
C MET A 281 -6.91 -41.77 -13.71
N LEU A 282 -5.59 -41.55 -13.59
CA LEU A 282 -4.82 -40.85 -14.62
C LEU A 282 -4.76 -41.62 -15.94
N GLN A 283 -4.64 -42.93 -15.89
CA GLN A 283 -4.65 -43.75 -17.10
C GLN A 283 -6.01 -43.73 -17.79
N CYS A 284 -7.12 -43.76 -17.03
CA CYS A 284 -8.47 -43.63 -17.56
C CYS A 284 -8.60 -42.35 -18.41
N VAL A 285 -8.08 -41.22 -17.92
CA VAL A 285 -8.11 -39.94 -18.64
C VAL A 285 -7.21 -39.94 -19.88
N LYS A 286 -6.01 -40.52 -19.79
CA LYS A 286 -5.04 -40.58 -20.90
C LYS A 286 -5.55 -41.39 -22.10
N ASP A 287 -6.22 -42.52 -21.86
CA ASP A 287 -6.71 -43.42 -22.92
C ASP A 287 -7.81 -42.77 -23.78
N ARG A 288 -8.46 -41.72 -23.27
CA ARG A 288 -9.51 -40.95 -23.96
C ARG A 288 -8.95 -39.79 -24.79
N SER A 289 -7.66 -39.74 -25.13
CA SER A 289 -7.11 -38.70 -26.02
C SER A 289 -7.67 -38.82 -27.44
N VAL A 290 -8.94 -38.41 -27.59
CA VAL A 290 -9.55 -37.87 -28.80
C VAL A 290 -8.69 -36.67 -29.22
N GLY A 291 -8.54 -36.49 -30.53
CA GLY A 291 -7.56 -35.64 -31.18
C GLY A 291 -7.33 -34.27 -30.54
N ARG A 292 -6.10 -33.79 -30.67
CA ARG A 292 -5.60 -32.47 -30.23
C ARG A 292 -6.23 -31.30 -31.02
N ASP A 293 -7.50 -31.35 -31.38
CA ASP A 293 -8.25 -30.17 -31.78
C ASP A 293 -8.75 -29.49 -30.50
N LEU A 294 -7.79 -28.97 -29.73
CA LEU A 294 -8.04 -28.29 -28.47
C LEU A 294 -8.85 -27.02 -28.76
N ALA A 295 -10.05 -26.95 -28.20
CA ALA A 295 -10.68 -25.69 -27.88
C ALA A 295 -9.65 -24.79 -27.18
N THR A 296 -9.68 -23.49 -27.50
CA THR A 296 -8.75 -22.50 -26.95
C THR A 296 -8.68 -22.64 -25.43
N PRO A 297 -7.48 -22.84 -24.83
CA PRO A 297 -7.36 -23.03 -23.39
C PRO A 297 -7.94 -21.83 -22.65
N PHE A 298 -8.54 -22.08 -21.47
CA PHE A 298 -9.09 -21.00 -20.66
C PHE A 298 -8.00 -19.94 -20.38
N PRO A 299 -8.29 -18.64 -20.58
CA PRO A 299 -7.32 -17.58 -20.33
C PRO A 299 -6.74 -17.64 -18.90
N ARG A 300 -5.46 -17.27 -18.75
CA ARG A 300 -4.84 -17.14 -17.42
C ARG A 300 -5.64 -16.13 -16.59
N GLY A 301 -5.91 -16.47 -15.33
CA GLY A 301 -6.73 -15.65 -14.44
C GLY A 301 -8.22 -15.99 -14.44
N SER A 302 -8.70 -16.86 -15.35
CA SER A 302 -10.08 -17.36 -15.29
C SER A 302 -10.33 -18.12 -13.98
N LYS A 303 -11.56 -18.04 -13.46
CA LYS A 303 -12.06 -18.90 -12.39
C LYS A 303 -13.01 -19.94 -12.96
N VAL A 304 -12.77 -21.20 -12.63
CA VAL A 304 -13.58 -22.31 -13.08
C VAL A 304 -14.32 -22.88 -11.88
N THR A 305 -15.62 -23.06 -12.02
CA THR A 305 -16.44 -23.79 -11.06
C THR A 305 -16.80 -25.15 -11.64
N PHE A 306 -16.45 -26.20 -10.94
CA PHE A 306 -16.69 -27.57 -11.38
C PHE A 306 -17.17 -28.44 -10.23
N SER A 307 -17.74 -29.59 -10.57
CA SER A 307 -18.07 -30.65 -9.62
C SER A 307 -17.49 -31.95 -10.12
N TYR A 308 -17.16 -32.86 -9.20
CA TYR A 308 -16.75 -34.20 -9.56
C TYR A 308 -17.15 -35.22 -8.51
N GLN A 309 -17.21 -36.47 -8.93
CA GLN A 309 -17.32 -37.61 -8.03
C GLN A 309 -16.50 -38.80 -8.52
N ILE A 310 -15.93 -39.51 -7.56
CA ILE A 310 -15.21 -40.75 -7.74
C ILE A 310 -15.96 -41.84 -6.98
N LYS A 311 -16.27 -42.93 -7.66
CA LYS A 311 -16.84 -44.14 -7.07
C LYS A 311 -16.00 -45.37 -7.39
N LEU A 312 -16.15 -46.40 -6.58
CA LEU A 312 -15.66 -47.75 -6.83
C LEU A 312 -16.85 -48.70 -6.94
N GLY A 313 -16.90 -49.52 -7.98
CA GLY A 313 -17.90 -50.57 -8.17
C GLY A 313 -17.28 -51.95 -7.94
N GLN A 314 -17.85 -52.77 -7.06
CA GLN A 314 -17.50 -54.19 -6.94
C GLN A 314 -18.71 -55.06 -7.31
N ALA A 315 -18.52 -56.02 -8.20
CA ALA A 315 -19.53 -57.04 -8.46
C ALA A 315 -19.51 -58.09 -7.34
N THR A 316 -20.63 -58.28 -6.66
CA THR A 316 -20.82 -59.28 -5.60
C THR A 316 -22.05 -60.14 -5.94
N GLY A 317 -21.83 -61.30 -6.56
CA GLY A 317 -22.92 -62.16 -7.03
C GLY A 317 -23.72 -61.49 -8.16
N ASP A 318 -25.03 -61.31 -7.95
CA ASP A 318 -25.96 -60.69 -8.92
C ASP A 318 -26.07 -59.16 -8.78
N GLU A 319 -25.40 -58.55 -7.80
CA GLU A 319 -25.48 -57.11 -7.52
C GLU A 319 -24.10 -56.43 -7.66
N THR A 320 -24.10 -55.19 -8.16
CA THR A 320 -22.90 -54.33 -8.16
C THR A 320 -23.03 -53.32 -7.04
N ILE A 321 -22.09 -53.35 -6.10
CA ILE A 321 -22.01 -52.41 -5.00
C ILE A 321 -21.18 -51.20 -5.46
N GLU A 322 -21.81 -50.02 -5.55
CA GLU A 322 -21.11 -48.76 -5.78
C GLU A 322 -20.81 -48.03 -4.45
N MET A 323 -19.58 -47.57 -4.30
CA MET A 323 -19.12 -46.84 -3.14
C MET A 323 -18.59 -45.47 -3.52
N LEU A 324 -19.11 -44.42 -2.90
CA LEU A 324 -18.58 -43.08 -3.07
C LEU A 324 -17.25 -42.93 -2.33
N LEU A 325 -16.19 -42.64 -3.09
CA LEU A 325 -14.87 -42.43 -2.53
C LEU A 325 -14.64 -40.94 -2.26
N GLU A 326 -14.63 -40.10 -3.30
CA GLU A 326 -14.38 -38.66 -3.18
C GLU A 326 -15.42 -37.88 -3.98
N ARG A 327 -15.97 -36.79 -3.43
CA ARG A 327 -16.95 -35.94 -4.12
C ARG A 327 -16.76 -34.48 -3.77
N GLN A 328 -16.88 -33.63 -4.79
CA GLN A 328 -16.99 -32.19 -4.65
C GLN A 328 -18.21 -31.73 -5.44
N GLU A 329 -19.23 -31.23 -4.73
CA GLU A 329 -20.48 -30.79 -5.37
C GLU A 329 -20.29 -29.47 -6.12
N ARG A 330 -19.44 -28.59 -5.61
CA ARG A 330 -19.13 -27.31 -6.23
C ARG A 330 -17.81 -26.78 -5.70
N LEU A 331 -16.82 -26.67 -6.57
CA LEU A 331 -15.52 -26.10 -6.25
C LEU A 331 -15.16 -25.02 -7.27
N THR A 332 -14.90 -23.80 -6.80
CA THR A 332 -14.44 -22.69 -7.64
C THR A 332 -12.94 -22.48 -7.40
N ALA A 333 -12.15 -22.53 -8.48
CA ALA A 333 -10.70 -22.36 -8.43
C ALA A 333 -10.18 -21.57 -9.63
N ALA A 334 -9.07 -20.85 -9.46
CA ALA A 334 -8.38 -20.27 -10.61
C ALA A 334 -7.74 -21.37 -11.46
N VAL A 335 -7.78 -21.20 -12.80
CA VAL A 335 -7.17 -22.15 -13.75
C VAL A 335 -5.70 -22.37 -13.43
N THR A 336 -4.93 -21.32 -13.12
CA THR A 336 -3.51 -21.44 -12.80
C THR A 336 -3.22 -21.80 -11.33
N GLY A 337 -4.26 -21.98 -10.51
CA GLY A 337 -4.16 -22.08 -9.06
C GLY A 337 -3.61 -23.41 -8.50
N ARG A 338 -3.23 -24.38 -9.35
CA ARG A 338 -2.79 -25.73 -8.94
C ARG A 338 -3.73 -26.34 -7.90
N VAL A 339 -5.02 -26.37 -8.22
CA VAL A 339 -6.04 -26.99 -7.37
C VAL A 339 -6.29 -28.43 -7.79
N LEU A 340 -6.48 -28.65 -9.09
CA LEU A 340 -6.78 -29.96 -9.68
C LEU A 340 -5.52 -30.58 -10.29
N HIS A 341 -5.44 -31.91 -10.36
CA HIS A 341 -4.36 -32.61 -11.05
C HIS A 341 -4.26 -32.15 -12.53
N PRO A 342 -3.05 -31.92 -13.09
CA PRO A 342 -2.89 -31.35 -14.44
C PRO A 342 -3.68 -32.08 -15.54
N VAL A 343 -3.63 -33.42 -15.54
CA VAL A 343 -4.37 -34.26 -16.50
C VAL A 343 -5.89 -34.05 -16.41
N LEU A 344 -6.44 -33.87 -15.21
CA LEU A 344 -7.87 -33.58 -15.01
C LEU A 344 -8.21 -32.13 -15.38
N GLN A 345 -7.27 -31.22 -15.15
CA GLN A 345 -7.40 -29.82 -15.56
C GLN A 345 -7.39 -29.69 -17.08
N ASP A 346 -6.60 -30.49 -17.80
CA ASP A 346 -6.63 -30.54 -19.25
C ASP A 346 -7.97 -31.10 -19.75
N LEU A 347 -8.49 -32.15 -19.10
CA LEU A 347 -9.83 -32.68 -19.40
C LEU A 347 -10.92 -31.63 -19.17
N LEU A 348 -10.86 -30.88 -18.06
CA LEU A 348 -11.83 -29.82 -17.74
C LEU A 348 -11.88 -28.71 -18.81
N GLN A 349 -10.74 -28.40 -19.44
CA GLN A 349 -10.66 -27.42 -20.53
C GLN A 349 -11.31 -27.91 -21.83
N THR A 350 -11.59 -29.20 -21.97
CA THR A 350 -12.30 -29.75 -23.13
C THR A 350 -13.82 -29.64 -23.02
N LEU A 351 -14.34 -29.28 -21.84
CA LEU A 351 -15.78 -29.19 -21.58
C LEU A 351 -16.32 -27.78 -21.86
N THR A 352 -17.57 -27.71 -22.31
CA THR A 352 -18.37 -26.47 -22.33
C THR A 352 -19.13 -26.30 -21.02
N ILE A 353 -19.59 -25.08 -20.70
CA ILE A 353 -20.39 -24.82 -19.49
C ILE A 353 -21.65 -25.70 -19.51
N GLY A 354 -21.88 -26.44 -18.43
CA GLY A 354 -22.95 -27.43 -18.31
C GLY A 354 -22.59 -28.82 -18.87
N GLY A 355 -21.45 -28.96 -19.54
CA GLY A 355 -20.96 -30.23 -20.08
C GLY A 355 -20.36 -31.14 -19.00
N ASP A 356 -20.44 -32.44 -19.25
CA ASP A 356 -19.93 -33.47 -18.35
C ASP A 356 -19.10 -34.54 -19.07
N VAL A 357 -18.30 -35.24 -18.28
CA VAL A 357 -17.57 -36.43 -18.69
C VAL A 357 -17.67 -37.48 -17.60
N SER A 358 -18.07 -38.68 -18.01
CA SER A 358 -18.07 -39.88 -17.20
C SER A 358 -17.08 -40.90 -17.77
N MET A 359 -16.29 -41.52 -16.90
CA MET A 359 -15.24 -42.45 -17.28
C MET A 359 -15.22 -43.64 -16.32
N SER A 360 -14.89 -44.83 -16.83
CA SER A 360 -14.72 -46.03 -16.03
C SER A 360 -13.43 -46.77 -16.38
N ARG A 361 -12.85 -47.48 -15.41
CA ARG A 361 -11.69 -48.35 -15.62
C ARG A 361 -11.63 -49.45 -14.59
N SER A 362 -11.46 -50.69 -15.02
CA SER A 362 -11.17 -51.80 -14.11
C SER A 362 -9.79 -51.63 -13.45
N CYS A 363 -9.74 -51.84 -12.14
CA CYS A 363 -8.56 -51.69 -11.32
C CYS A 363 -8.61 -52.64 -10.12
N GLU A 364 -7.59 -52.55 -9.26
CA GLU A 364 -7.51 -53.31 -8.02
C GLU A 364 -7.31 -52.35 -6.86
N TYR A 365 -8.07 -52.56 -5.78
CA TYR A 365 -8.01 -51.73 -4.58
C TYR A 365 -7.91 -52.60 -3.33
N GLU A 366 -6.82 -52.45 -2.57
CA GLU A 366 -6.50 -53.30 -1.41
C GLU A 366 -6.60 -54.82 -1.72
N GLY A 367 -6.19 -55.25 -2.91
CA GLY A 367 -6.27 -56.66 -3.32
C GLY A 367 -7.58 -57.07 -4.00
N VAL A 368 -8.58 -56.18 -4.03
CA VAL A 368 -9.93 -56.48 -4.53
C VAL A 368 -10.12 -55.94 -5.95
N PRO A 369 -10.52 -56.79 -6.92
CA PRO A 369 -10.91 -56.34 -8.26
C PRO A 369 -12.15 -55.44 -8.20
N CYS A 370 -12.08 -54.25 -8.78
CA CYS A 370 -13.17 -53.27 -8.79
C CYS A 370 -13.10 -52.34 -9.99
N ASP A 371 -14.21 -51.71 -10.35
CA ASP A 371 -14.29 -50.69 -11.39
C ASP A 371 -14.22 -49.29 -10.78
N PHE A 372 -13.21 -48.52 -11.18
CA PHE A 372 -13.11 -47.10 -10.87
C PHE A 372 -14.03 -46.31 -11.78
N LEU A 373 -14.85 -45.42 -11.19
CA LEU A 373 -15.81 -44.57 -11.89
C LEU A 373 -15.51 -43.11 -11.55
N PHE A 374 -15.27 -42.27 -12.55
CA PHE A 374 -15.02 -40.84 -12.38
C PHE A 374 -15.99 -40.01 -13.22
N GLN A 375 -16.62 -39.02 -12.60
CA GLN A 375 -17.49 -38.07 -13.28
C GLN A 375 -17.05 -36.65 -12.95
N LEU A 376 -16.97 -35.80 -13.97
CA LEU A 376 -16.56 -34.40 -13.87
C LEU A 376 -17.54 -33.54 -14.66
N HIS A 377 -18.03 -32.47 -14.06
CA HIS A 377 -18.98 -31.54 -14.66
C HIS A 377 -18.43 -30.11 -14.57
N LEU A 378 -18.44 -29.38 -15.68
CA LEU A 378 -18.14 -27.95 -15.70
C LEU A 378 -19.42 -27.16 -15.40
N LEU A 379 -19.45 -26.47 -14.26
CA LEU A 379 -20.66 -25.76 -13.80
C LEU A 379 -20.68 -24.29 -14.24
N ASP A 380 -19.53 -23.61 -14.18
CA ASP A 380 -19.41 -22.19 -14.51
C ASP A 380 -17.96 -21.84 -14.89
N LEU A 381 -17.79 -20.84 -15.75
CA LEU A 381 -16.50 -20.29 -16.16
C LEU A 381 -16.57 -18.77 -16.14
N GLN A 382 -15.81 -18.16 -15.24
CA GLN A 382 -15.61 -16.72 -15.19
C GLN A 382 -14.29 -16.40 -15.88
N LEU A 383 -14.36 -15.78 -17.04
CA LEU A 383 -13.19 -15.25 -17.73
C LEU A 383 -12.57 -14.13 -16.89
N PRO A 384 -11.23 -13.93 -16.94
CA PRO A 384 -10.65 -12.73 -16.38
C PRO A 384 -11.35 -11.55 -17.05
N ALA A 385 -11.65 -10.50 -16.27
CA ALA A 385 -12.03 -9.23 -16.86
C ALA A 385 -11.01 -8.90 -17.95
N GLU A 386 -11.45 -8.42 -19.13
CA GLU A 386 -10.52 -7.84 -20.09
C GLU A 386 -9.60 -6.90 -19.30
N PRO A 387 -8.28 -6.89 -19.57
CA PRO A 387 -7.43 -5.90 -18.94
C PRO A 387 -8.09 -4.56 -19.23
N GLU A 388 -8.71 -3.96 -18.21
CA GLU A 388 -9.26 -2.63 -18.37
C GLU A 388 -8.13 -1.84 -19.00
N PRO A 389 -8.34 -1.17 -20.16
CA PRO A 389 -7.31 -0.32 -20.72
C PRO A 389 -6.82 0.51 -19.55
N PRO A 390 -5.51 0.50 -19.24
CA PRO A 390 -5.00 0.89 -17.94
C PRO A 390 -5.72 2.15 -17.55
N LYS A 391 -6.64 2.08 -16.56
CA LYS A 391 -7.51 3.21 -16.19
C LYS A 391 -6.57 4.39 -16.17
N LYS A 392 -6.77 5.38 -17.06
CA LYS A 392 -5.87 6.53 -17.14
C LYS A 392 -5.89 7.14 -15.75
N VAL A 393 -4.91 6.79 -14.91
CA VAL A 393 -4.86 7.27 -13.54
C VAL A 393 -4.35 8.68 -13.70
N ILE A 394 -5.29 9.61 -13.77
CA ILE A 394 -5.00 11.03 -13.73
C ILE A 394 -4.35 11.29 -12.36
N LYS A 395 -3.02 11.36 -12.35
CA LYS A 395 -2.24 11.73 -11.17
C LYS A 395 -1.98 13.24 -11.22
N PHE A 396 -2.41 13.93 -10.18
CA PHE A 396 -2.08 15.34 -9.95
C PHE A 396 -0.82 15.45 -9.10
N ASP A 397 0.11 16.33 -9.49
CA ASP A 397 1.26 16.70 -8.67
C ASP A 397 1.27 18.23 -8.43
N PRO A 398 1.00 18.70 -7.18
CA PRO A 398 0.69 17.90 -6.00
C PRO A 398 -0.69 17.22 -6.08
N PRO A 399 -0.98 16.21 -5.23
CA PRO A 399 -2.29 15.55 -5.21
C PRO A 399 -3.46 16.53 -5.13
N LEU A 400 -4.59 16.20 -5.77
CA LEU A 400 -5.72 17.12 -5.95
C LEU A 400 -6.24 17.69 -4.62
N TRP A 401 -6.40 16.85 -3.59
CA TRP A 401 -6.81 17.28 -2.26
C TRP A 401 -5.88 18.33 -1.65
N LYS A 402 -4.57 18.22 -1.93
CA LYS A 402 -3.55 19.18 -1.47
C LYS A 402 -3.59 20.48 -2.27
N GLN A 403 -3.92 20.41 -3.56
CA GLN A 403 -4.19 21.62 -4.36
C GLN A 403 -5.41 22.38 -3.81
N ARG A 404 -6.51 21.67 -3.53
CA ARG A 404 -7.74 22.24 -2.92
C ARG A 404 -7.44 22.92 -1.59
N GLN A 405 -6.82 22.18 -0.68
CA GLN A 405 -6.44 22.69 0.64
C GLN A 405 -5.57 23.94 0.53
N LYS A 406 -4.53 23.91 -0.32
CA LYS A 406 -3.66 25.06 -0.53
C LYS A 406 -4.43 26.27 -1.07
N PHE A 407 -5.31 26.04 -2.04
CA PHE A 407 -6.15 27.10 -2.60
C PHE A 407 -7.01 27.74 -1.51
N ILE A 408 -7.76 26.93 -0.74
CA ILE A 408 -8.65 27.39 0.33
C ILE A 408 -7.86 28.21 1.36
N VAL A 409 -6.73 27.69 1.85
CA VAL A 409 -5.87 28.40 2.81
C VAL A 409 -5.42 29.74 2.24
N GLN A 410 -4.95 29.78 0.99
CA GLN A 410 -4.53 31.03 0.35
C GLN A 410 -5.68 32.02 0.17
N ALA A 411 -6.85 31.54 -0.25
CA ALA A 411 -8.04 32.37 -0.44
C ALA A 411 -8.50 33.03 0.86
N LEU A 412 -8.44 32.31 1.99
CA LEU A 412 -8.76 32.83 3.32
C LEU A 412 -7.70 33.82 3.81
N LEU A 413 -6.41 33.52 3.65
CA LEU A 413 -5.31 34.41 4.03
C LEU A 413 -5.32 35.73 3.25
N CYS A 414 -5.57 35.70 1.94
CA CYS A 414 -5.66 36.90 1.11
C CYS A 414 -6.81 37.83 1.53
N ARG A 415 -7.83 37.28 2.19
CA ARG A 415 -9.00 38.02 2.69
C ARG A 415 -8.87 38.41 4.16
N SER A 416 -7.71 38.16 4.77
CA SER A 416 -7.41 38.47 6.17
C SER A 416 -8.42 37.90 7.17
N VAL A 417 -9.03 36.77 6.83
CA VAL A 417 -9.97 36.05 7.70
C VAL A 417 -9.20 35.49 8.90
N ARG A 418 -9.73 35.71 10.10
CA ARG A 418 -9.17 35.24 11.38
C ARG A 418 -9.97 34.10 11.99
N SER A 419 -11.23 33.91 11.59
CA SER A 419 -12.06 32.81 12.09
C SER A 419 -12.73 32.01 10.96
N VAL A 420 -12.60 30.68 10.99
CA VAL A 420 -13.06 29.78 9.92
C VAL A 420 -13.92 28.64 10.46
N LEU A 421 -15.06 28.37 9.80
CA LEU A 421 -15.90 27.21 10.00
C LEU A 421 -15.75 26.25 8.81
N ASP A 422 -15.30 25.04 9.08
CA ASP A 422 -15.24 23.94 8.11
C ASP A 422 -16.50 23.07 8.24
N LEU A 423 -17.42 23.19 7.27
CA LEU A 423 -18.66 22.42 7.21
C LEU A 423 -18.40 21.08 6.52
N GLY A 424 -18.60 19.98 7.25
CA GLY A 424 -18.23 18.64 6.81
C GLY A 424 -16.72 18.41 6.89
N CYS A 425 -16.11 18.73 8.04
CA CYS A 425 -14.65 18.76 8.20
C CYS A 425 -13.96 17.38 8.08
N GLY A 426 -14.72 16.28 8.03
CA GLY A 426 -14.19 14.93 7.88
C GLY A 426 -13.24 14.55 9.01
N ASP A 427 -12.09 13.97 8.66
CA ASP A 427 -11.01 13.63 9.60
C ASP A 427 -10.09 14.84 9.94
N GLY A 428 -10.46 16.07 9.55
CA GLY A 428 -9.82 17.29 10.05
C GLY A 428 -8.61 17.77 9.27
N GLN A 429 -8.45 17.33 8.01
CA GLN A 429 -7.26 17.64 7.21
C GLN A 429 -7.15 19.13 6.90
N LEU A 430 -8.25 19.79 6.53
CA LEU A 430 -8.26 21.24 6.27
C LEU A 430 -8.02 22.03 7.55
N LEU A 431 -8.70 21.69 8.64
CA LEU A 431 -8.51 22.30 9.96
C LEU A 431 -7.05 22.22 10.44
N GLU A 432 -6.38 21.08 10.25
CA GLU A 432 -4.95 20.93 10.55
C GLU A 432 -4.08 21.90 9.73
N ALA A 433 -4.33 22.03 8.42
CA ALA A 433 -3.56 22.95 7.58
C ALA A 433 -3.82 24.43 7.91
N LEU A 434 -5.05 24.78 8.30
CA LEU A 434 -5.39 26.11 8.80
C LEU A 434 -4.72 26.38 10.15
N TYR A 435 -4.73 25.42 11.07
CA TYR A 435 -4.10 25.53 12.39
C TYR A 435 -2.60 25.83 12.30
N LEU A 436 -1.92 25.28 11.29
CA LEU A 436 -0.50 25.54 11.05
C LEU A 436 -0.20 26.97 10.55
N GLN A 437 -1.21 27.79 10.25
CA GLN A 437 -1.03 29.20 9.90
C GLN A 437 -1.25 30.07 11.14
N SER A 438 -0.31 30.99 11.41
CA SER A 438 -0.39 31.91 12.55
C SER A 438 -1.45 33.02 12.41
N SER A 439 -2.22 33.03 11.32
CA SER A 439 -3.18 34.11 10.98
C SER A 439 -4.60 33.86 11.48
N PHE A 440 -4.92 32.65 11.93
CA PHE A 440 -6.27 32.30 12.40
C PHE A 440 -6.31 32.22 13.92
N ASP A 441 -7.30 32.86 14.54
CA ASP A 441 -7.51 32.85 15.99
C ASP A 441 -8.50 31.75 16.41
N ARG A 442 -9.43 31.39 15.52
CA ARG A 442 -10.52 30.46 15.83
C ARG A 442 -10.87 29.58 14.64
N LEU A 443 -10.79 28.27 14.85
CA LEU A 443 -11.15 27.25 13.86
C LEU A 443 -12.24 26.35 14.41
N CYS A 444 -13.36 26.28 13.70
CA CYS A 444 -14.50 25.46 14.06
C CYS A 444 -14.72 24.37 12.99
N GLY A 445 -15.01 23.14 13.40
CA GLY A 445 -15.40 22.04 12.50
C GLY A 445 -16.80 21.53 12.82
N LEU A 446 -17.63 21.32 11.80
CA LEU A 446 -18.89 20.57 11.91
C LEU A 446 -18.79 19.29 11.10
N GLU A 447 -19.22 18.17 11.68
CA GLU A 447 -19.19 16.87 11.03
C GLU A 447 -20.37 16.02 11.53
N LEU A 448 -21.00 15.25 10.65
CA LEU A 448 -22.17 14.43 11.00
C LEU A 448 -21.75 13.14 11.71
N SER A 449 -20.55 12.62 11.40
CA SER A 449 -20.03 11.38 11.96
C SER A 449 -19.26 11.59 13.27
N GLU A 450 -19.78 11.04 14.38
CA GLU A 450 -19.08 11.04 15.67
C GLU A 450 -17.67 10.42 15.60
N ILE A 451 -17.47 9.43 14.74
CA ILE A 451 -16.16 8.77 14.55
C ILE A 451 -15.16 9.77 13.95
N ARG A 452 -15.57 10.51 12.92
CA ARG A 452 -14.74 11.52 12.26
C ARG A 452 -14.48 12.73 13.15
N VAL A 453 -15.45 13.14 13.96
CA VAL A 453 -15.25 14.16 15.00
C VAL A 453 -14.14 13.74 15.97
N LYS A 454 -14.17 12.49 16.47
CA LYS A 454 -13.12 11.95 17.35
C LYS A 454 -11.75 11.91 16.65
N ASN A 455 -11.71 11.52 15.38
CA ASN A 455 -10.47 11.51 14.59
C ASN A 455 -9.90 12.92 14.42
N THR A 456 -10.73 13.91 14.11
CA THR A 456 -10.36 15.32 13.97
C THR A 456 -9.82 15.88 15.28
N GLN A 457 -10.52 15.66 16.40
CA GLN A 457 -10.06 16.09 17.73
C GLN A 457 -8.70 15.49 18.07
N LYS A 458 -8.51 14.20 17.79
CA LYS A 458 -7.22 13.53 17.98
C LYS A 458 -6.13 14.12 17.06
N ARG A 459 -6.42 14.36 15.78
CA ARG A 459 -5.48 14.98 14.84
C ARG A 459 -5.02 16.35 15.34
N LEU A 460 -5.96 17.22 15.70
CA LEU A 460 -5.64 18.57 16.21
C LEU A 460 -4.84 18.52 17.51
N SER A 461 -5.10 17.54 18.40
CA SER A 461 -4.33 17.37 19.64
C SER A 461 -2.86 16.97 19.42
N HIS A 462 -2.53 16.36 18.27
CA HIS A 462 -1.14 15.99 17.94
C HIS A 462 -0.33 17.15 17.36
N VAL A 463 -1.02 18.17 16.82
CA VAL A 463 -0.41 19.33 16.16
C VAL A 463 -0.50 20.57 17.04
N SER A 464 -1.29 20.53 18.11
CA SER A 464 -1.45 21.64 19.04
C SER A 464 -0.13 21.99 19.73
N ASP A 465 0.56 22.98 19.20
CA ASP A 465 1.71 23.62 19.83
C ASP A 465 1.22 24.65 20.86
N ALA A 466 1.74 24.59 22.08
CA ALA A 466 1.42 25.53 23.15
C ALA A 466 1.81 26.98 22.82
N ALA A 467 2.63 27.20 21.78
CA ALA A 467 3.02 28.52 21.30
C ALA A 467 1.99 29.18 20.35
N LEU A 468 1.03 28.43 19.80
CA LEU A 468 -0.01 28.98 18.92
C LEU A 468 -1.26 29.32 19.76
N GLU A 469 -1.74 30.56 19.67
CA GLU A 469 -2.94 31.04 20.40
C GLU A 469 -4.27 30.65 19.71
N THR A 470 -4.21 29.90 18.60
CA THR A 470 -5.37 29.49 17.81
C THR A 470 -6.28 28.53 18.59
N THR A 471 -7.53 28.93 18.81
CA THR A 471 -8.55 28.09 19.42
C THR A 471 -9.17 27.14 18.39
N THR A 472 -9.36 25.87 18.77
CA THR A 472 -10.01 24.87 17.91
C THR A 472 -11.21 24.25 18.61
N ALA A 473 -12.30 24.07 17.88
CA ALA A 473 -13.51 23.40 18.38
C ALA A 473 -14.15 22.57 17.28
N VAL A 474 -14.66 21.38 17.62
CA VAL A 474 -15.30 20.48 16.65
C VAL A 474 -16.57 19.93 17.27
N MET A 475 -17.67 19.97 16.52
CA MET A 475 -18.99 19.52 16.99
C MET A 475 -19.61 18.50 16.02
N CYS A 476 -20.25 17.49 16.60
CA CYS A 476 -21.05 16.54 15.86
C CYS A 476 -22.45 17.13 15.63
N ALA A 477 -22.79 17.51 14.39
CA ALA A 477 -24.10 18.10 14.09
C ALA A 477 -24.48 17.95 12.62
N ASP A 478 -25.79 17.89 12.36
CA ASP A 478 -26.35 18.00 11.02
C ASP A 478 -26.66 19.48 10.73
N PHE A 479 -25.82 20.12 9.93
CA PHE A 479 -25.92 21.55 9.63
C PHE A 479 -27.06 21.91 8.66
N VAL A 480 -27.72 20.92 8.03
CA VAL A 480 -28.88 21.13 7.14
C VAL A 480 -30.19 20.62 7.73
N ALA A 481 -30.18 19.94 8.87
CA ALA A 481 -31.38 19.46 9.55
C ALA A 481 -32.32 20.61 10.00
N PRO A 482 -33.65 20.44 9.92
CA PRO A 482 -34.59 21.43 10.42
C PRO A 482 -34.53 21.49 11.95
N GLY A 483 -34.49 22.70 12.52
CA GLY A 483 -34.67 22.92 13.97
C GLY A 483 -33.40 22.79 14.84
N GLN A 484 -32.22 22.57 14.26
CA GLN A 484 -30.96 22.58 15.03
C GLN A 484 -30.29 23.97 15.00
N ALA A 485 -30.60 24.82 15.99
CA ALA A 485 -29.96 26.12 16.18
C ALA A 485 -28.64 26.06 16.99
N GLU A 486 -28.31 24.90 17.55
CA GLU A 486 -27.14 24.73 18.43
C GLU A 486 -25.82 25.00 17.69
N TRP A 487 -25.71 24.55 16.43
CA TRP A 487 -24.50 24.77 15.64
C TRP A 487 -24.31 26.23 15.23
N VAL A 488 -25.40 26.97 15.02
CA VAL A 488 -25.37 28.41 14.73
C VAL A 488 -24.79 29.17 15.93
N SER A 489 -25.18 28.78 17.14
CA SER A 489 -24.62 29.35 18.37
C SER A 489 -23.15 28.95 18.57
N PHE A 490 -22.80 27.69 18.30
CA PHE A 490 -21.44 27.17 18.34
C PHE A 490 -20.49 27.93 17.41
N ALA A 491 -20.94 28.26 16.21
CA ALA A 491 -20.15 28.97 15.20
C ALA A 491 -20.40 30.49 15.17
N ALA A 492 -21.07 31.06 16.19
CA ALA A 492 -21.37 32.49 16.22
C ALA A 492 -20.10 33.35 16.12
N GLY A 493 -20.18 34.41 15.31
CA GLY A 493 -19.09 35.35 15.06
C GLY A 493 -18.05 34.89 14.04
N ILE A 494 -18.35 33.84 13.26
CA ILE A 494 -17.45 33.34 12.22
C ILE A 494 -17.35 34.29 11.03
N GLU A 495 -16.13 34.50 10.55
CA GLU A 495 -15.84 35.36 9.41
C GLU A 495 -15.86 34.62 8.07
N ALA A 496 -15.46 33.35 8.03
CA ALA A 496 -15.57 32.53 6.83
C ALA A 496 -16.14 31.14 7.04
N ILE A 497 -16.88 30.67 6.05
CA ILE A 497 -17.41 29.31 5.98
C ILE A 497 -16.79 28.60 4.77
N VAL A 498 -16.29 27.38 4.97
CA VAL A 498 -15.78 26.52 3.91
C VAL A 498 -16.64 25.27 3.81
N LEU A 499 -17.08 24.95 2.59
CA LEU A 499 -17.75 23.70 2.23
C LEU A 499 -16.90 23.01 1.17
N CYS A 500 -16.00 22.12 1.59
CA CYS A 500 -15.01 21.51 0.71
C CYS A 500 -15.36 20.05 0.37
N GLU A 501 -15.91 19.80 -0.82
CA GLU A 501 -16.24 18.45 -1.32
C GLU A 501 -17.23 17.72 -0.39
N VAL A 502 -18.30 18.45 -0.05
CA VAL A 502 -19.39 17.97 0.81
C VAL A 502 -20.73 18.03 0.07
N LEU A 503 -20.85 18.94 -0.90
CA LEU A 503 -22.10 19.22 -1.61
C LEU A 503 -22.62 17.99 -2.35
N GLU A 504 -21.71 17.23 -2.96
CA GLU A 504 -21.93 16.00 -3.70
C GLU A 504 -22.42 14.83 -2.85
N HIS A 505 -22.20 14.88 -1.54
CA HIS A 505 -22.62 13.85 -0.58
C HIS A 505 -23.95 14.19 0.13
N LEU A 506 -24.51 15.39 -0.11
CA LEU A 506 -25.76 15.80 0.51
C LEU A 506 -26.97 15.20 -0.23
N PRO A 507 -27.94 14.60 0.49
CA PRO A 507 -29.18 14.11 -0.10
C PRO A 507 -29.94 15.21 -0.84
N GLU A 508 -30.70 14.84 -1.89
CA GLU A 508 -31.51 15.79 -2.67
C GLU A 508 -32.46 16.64 -1.82
N ALA A 509 -33.07 16.03 -0.81
CA ALA A 509 -33.95 16.72 0.14
C ALA A 509 -33.25 17.83 0.96
N SER A 510 -31.92 17.86 1.02
CA SER A 510 -31.14 18.84 1.78
C SER A 510 -30.74 20.07 0.96
N MET A 511 -30.79 20.00 -0.37
CA MET A 511 -30.30 21.07 -1.25
C MET A 511 -31.01 22.42 -1.09
N PRO A 512 -32.35 22.48 -0.93
CA PRO A 512 -33.02 23.76 -0.69
C PRO A 512 -32.60 24.43 0.62
N ARG A 513 -32.04 23.67 1.58
CA ARG A 513 -31.63 24.15 2.90
C ARG A 513 -30.15 24.51 2.98
N LEU A 514 -29.33 24.02 2.05
CA LEU A 514 -27.89 24.28 2.04
C LEU A 514 -27.54 25.78 2.00
N PRO A 515 -28.16 26.62 1.13
CA PRO A 515 -27.89 28.06 1.14
C PRO A 515 -28.20 28.69 2.51
N HIS A 516 -29.31 28.31 3.14
CA HIS A 516 -29.63 28.81 4.47
C HIS A 516 -28.53 28.48 5.49
N ALA A 517 -27.94 27.28 5.45
CA ALA A 517 -26.82 26.93 6.33
C ALA A 517 -25.55 27.72 6.00
N LEU A 518 -25.20 27.87 4.71
CA LEU A 518 -23.98 28.60 4.29
C LEU A 518 -24.02 30.10 4.62
N PHE A 519 -25.21 30.71 4.66
CA PHE A 519 -25.36 32.14 4.86
C PHE A 519 -26.01 32.52 6.20
N ALA A 520 -26.40 31.55 7.04
CA ALA A 520 -27.07 31.79 8.33
C ALA A 520 -26.30 32.71 9.28
N LEU A 521 -24.97 32.65 9.24
CA LEU A 521 -24.09 33.42 10.12
C LEU A 521 -23.64 34.75 9.50
N HIS A 522 -24.13 35.09 8.30
CA HIS A 522 -23.69 36.24 7.52
C HIS A 522 -22.15 36.39 7.43
N PRO A 523 -21.41 35.30 7.11
CA PRO A 523 -19.95 35.34 7.04
C PRO A 523 -19.48 36.36 5.99
N GLN A 524 -18.29 36.92 6.15
CA GLN A 524 -17.69 37.79 5.14
C GLN A 524 -17.37 37.02 3.85
N VAL A 525 -16.95 35.76 4.01
CA VAL A 525 -16.48 34.89 2.93
C VAL A 525 -17.13 33.51 3.02
N VAL A 526 -17.61 32.98 1.90
CA VAL A 526 -17.98 31.56 1.78
C VAL A 526 -17.20 30.93 0.64
N ILE A 527 -16.57 29.79 0.88
CA ILE A 527 -15.85 29.02 -0.14
C ILE A 527 -16.54 27.68 -0.33
N VAL A 528 -16.96 27.39 -1.55
CA VAL A 528 -17.59 26.11 -1.90
C VAL A 528 -16.74 25.42 -2.97
N THR A 529 -16.42 24.14 -2.78
CA THR A 529 -15.79 23.30 -3.81
C THR A 529 -16.65 22.08 -4.10
N SER A 530 -16.66 21.67 -5.37
CA SER A 530 -17.37 20.49 -5.85
C SER A 530 -16.54 19.83 -6.97
N PRO A 531 -16.65 18.51 -7.18
CA PRO A 531 -16.21 17.86 -8.39
C PRO A 531 -16.87 18.52 -9.62
N ASN A 532 -16.11 18.63 -10.71
CA ASN A 532 -16.61 19.10 -12.01
C ASN A 532 -16.96 17.90 -12.89
N ALA A 533 -18.24 17.70 -13.18
CA ALA A 533 -18.72 16.62 -14.04
C ALA A 533 -18.26 16.74 -15.50
N ASP A 534 -17.85 17.92 -15.96
CA ASP A 534 -17.32 18.11 -17.32
C ASP A 534 -15.92 17.49 -17.48
N PHE A 535 -15.23 17.17 -16.38
CA PHE A 535 -13.84 16.72 -16.41
C PHE A 535 -13.75 15.18 -16.52
N GLY A 536 -13.37 14.68 -17.70
CA GLY A 536 -13.35 13.26 -18.09
C GLY A 536 -13.64 13.10 -19.59
N ASP A 537 -13.31 11.94 -20.19
CA ASP A 537 -13.32 11.69 -21.64
C ASP A 537 -14.67 12.03 -22.32
N SER A 538 -14.60 12.79 -23.42
CA SER A 538 -15.67 12.98 -24.41
C SER A 538 -15.86 11.78 -25.35
N ASP A 539 -15.13 10.68 -25.12
CA ASP A 539 -15.00 9.53 -26.03
C ASP A 539 -15.84 8.32 -25.59
N SER A 540 -16.87 8.49 -24.76
CA SER A 540 -17.97 7.52 -24.76
C SER A 540 -18.79 7.79 -26.03
N GLU A 541 -18.50 7.05 -27.09
CA GLU A 541 -19.28 7.06 -28.32
C GLU A 541 -20.77 7.11 -27.98
N GLU A 542 -21.43 8.16 -28.49
CA GLU A 542 -22.88 8.23 -28.58
C GLU A 542 -23.34 7.07 -29.47
N GLU A 543 -23.53 5.88 -28.90
CA GLU A 543 -24.39 4.90 -29.52
C GLU A 543 -25.80 5.48 -29.48
N GLU A 544 -26.28 5.93 -30.65
CA GLU A 544 -27.65 6.32 -30.91
C GLU A 544 -28.61 5.22 -30.44
N ALA A 545 -29.17 5.38 -29.25
CA ALA A 545 -30.33 4.61 -28.83
C ALA A 545 -31.59 5.23 -29.45
N PRO A 546 -32.37 4.49 -30.27
CA PRO A 546 -33.61 5.00 -30.83
C PRO A 546 -34.68 5.07 -29.73
N ASP A 547 -35.35 6.22 -29.67
CA ASP A 547 -36.64 6.47 -29.00
C ASP A 547 -36.82 5.85 -27.60
N SER A 548 -36.56 6.65 -26.57
CA SER A 548 -37.55 6.99 -25.53
C SER A 548 -36.90 7.77 -24.40
N LYS A 549 -37.70 8.64 -23.77
CA LYS A 549 -37.36 9.47 -22.62
C LYS A 549 -36.70 8.67 -21.48
N ALA A 550 -35.38 8.59 -21.49
CA ALA A 550 -34.57 8.21 -20.34
C ALA A 550 -33.33 9.10 -20.34
N VAL A 551 -33.23 9.97 -19.34
CA VAL A 551 -32.00 10.75 -19.09
C VAL A 551 -30.92 9.72 -18.73
N ALA A 552 -29.94 9.53 -19.62
CA ALA A 552 -28.84 8.61 -19.38
C ALA A 552 -28.05 9.06 -18.12
N HIS A 553 -28.07 8.23 -17.08
CA HIS A 553 -27.28 8.45 -15.88
C HIS A 553 -25.79 8.38 -16.21
N ARG A 554 -25.07 9.51 -16.09
CA ARG A 554 -23.61 9.53 -16.16
C ARG A 554 -23.02 8.87 -14.90
N PRO A 555 -21.97 8.04 -15.01
CA PRO A 555 -21.34 7.43 -13.84
C PRO A 555 -20.59 8.49 -12.99
N PHE A 556 -20.81 8.47 -11.68
CA PHE A 556 -20.09 9.32 -10.72
C PHE A 556 -18.64 8.84 -10.51
N ARG A 557 -17.74 9.75 -10.13
CA ARG A 557 -16.32 9.44 -9.84
C ARG A 557 -16.15 8.60 -8.59
N HIS A 558 -17.03 8.77 -7.60
CA HIS A 558 -17.07 7.95 -6.40
C HIS A 558 -18.49 7.39 -6.21
N ALA A 559 -18.56 6.16 -5.69
CA ALA A 559 -19.82 5.42 -5.55
C ALA A 559 -20.76 6.00 -4.47
N ASP A 560 -20.25 6.90 -3.63
CA ASP A 560 -20.94 7.61 -2.56
C ASP A 560 -21.29 9.07 -2.93
N HIS A 561 -21.11 9.46 -4.20
CA HIS A 561 -21.65 10.71 -4.71
C HIS A 561 -23.13 10.54 -5.04
N GLU A 562 -23.96 11.44 -4.53
CA GLU A 562 -25.37 11.55 -4.91
C GLU A 562 -25.53 12.39 -6.20
N ARG A 563 -24.55 13.27 -6.49
CA ARG A 563 -24.52 14.11 -7.70
C ARG A 563 -23.10 14.61 -8.03
N GLU A 564 -22.85 14.94 -9.30
CA GLU A 564 -21.72 15.78 -9.73
C GLU A 564 -22.24 16.82 -10.72
N TRP A 565 -22.00 18.11 -10.44
CA TRP A 565 -22.46 19.20 -11.31
C TRP A 565 -21.46 19.52 -12.42
N THR A 566 -21.98 19.83 -13.60
CA THR A 566 -21.23 20.51 -14.67
C THR A 566 -20.83 21.92 -14.23
N ARG A 567 -19.91 22.55 -14.96
CA ARG A 567 -19.53 23.95 -14.68
C ARG A 567 -20.69 24.91 -14.85
N ALA A 568 -21.59 24.62 -15.80
CA ALA A 568 -22.77 25.43 -16.05
C ALA A 568 -23.75 25.36 -14.87
N GLU A 569 -24.07 24.14 -14.41
CA GLU A 569 -24.98 23.92 -13.29
C GLU A 569 -24.45 24.52 -11.98
N PHE A 570 -23.16 24.32 -11.69
CA PHE A 570 -22.53 24.89 -10.49
C PHE A 570 -22.52 26.42 -10.53
N LYS A 571 -22.21 27.01 -11.70
CA LYS A 571 -22.24 28.46 -11.90
C LYS A 571 -23.64 29.03 -11.71
N GLU A 572 -24.65 28.44 -12.36
CA GLU A 572 -26.04 28.89 -12.26
C GLU A 572 -26.55 28.83 -10.83
N TRP A 573 -26.25 27.73 -10.13
CA TRP A 573 -26.57 27.59 -8.71
C TRP A 573 -25.88 28.67 -7.87
N ALA A 574 -24.58 28.91 -8.08
CA ALA A 574 -23.82 29.91 -7.34
C ALA A 574 -24.33 31.33 -7.59
N GLU A 575 -24.58 31.72 -8.84
CA GLU A 575 -25.07 33.06 -9.19
C GLU A 575 -26.44 33.34 -8.56
N ARG A 576 -27.34 32.36 -8.64
CA ARG A 576 -28.67 32.44 -8.01
C ARG A 576 -28.56 32.61 -6.49
N VAL A 577 -27.76 31.77 -5.83
CA VAL A 577 -27.57 31.80 -4.38
C VAL A 577 -26.91 33.09 -3.91
N ALA A 578 -25.91 33.59 -4.65
CA ALA A 578 -25.28 34.88 -4.35
C ALA A 578 -26.30 36.02 -4.39
N GLN A 579 -27.16 36.04 -5.41
CA GLN A 579 -28.20 37.06 -5.55
C GLN A 579 -29.26 36.98 -4.44
N GLU A 580 -29.75 35.77 -4.12
CA GLU A 580 -30.77 35.54 -3.10
C GLU A 580 -30.31 35.95 -1.69
N HIS A 581 -29.01 35.84 -1.39
CA HIS A 581 -28.47 36.04 -0.04
C HIS A 581 -27.64 37.31 0.14
N GLY A 582 -27.53 38.18 -0.88
CA GLY A 582 -26.82 39.46 -0.77
C GLY A 582 -25.29 39.37 -0.88
N TYR A 583 -24.80 38.38 -1.61
CA TYR A 583 -23.37 38.18 -1.88
C TYR A 583 -23.05 38.49 -3.35
N TRP A 584 -21.76 38.67 -3.66
CA TRP A 584 -21.23 38.63 -5.01
C TRP A 584 -20.17 37.53 -5.12
N ILE A 585 -19.93 37.03 -6.33
CA ILE A 585 -18.95 35.99 -6.57
C ILE A 585 -17.62 36.66 -6.93
N SER A 586 -16.65 36.57 -6.02
CA SER A 586 -15.32 37.14 -6.19
C SER A 586 -14.39 36.29 -7.02
N GLU A 587 -14.59 34.98 -7.00
CA GLU A 587 -13.83 34.04 -7.79
C GLU A 587 -14.68 32.83 -8.15
N LEU A 588 -14.69 32.50 -9.44
CA LEU A 588 -15.28 31.27 -9.97
C LEU A 588 -14.20 30.56 -10.80
N GLY A 589 -13.82 29.35 -10.40
CA GLY A 589 -12.66 28.67 -10.97
C GLY A 589 -12.54 27.22 -10.51
N GLY A 590 -11.32 26.78 -10.24
CA GLY A 590 -11.09 25.42 -9.74
C GLY A 590 -9.62 25.07 -9.58
N VAL A 591 -9.36 23.81 -9.24
CA VAL A 591 -8.02 23.21 -9.16
C VAL A 591 -7.97 21.86 -9.87
N GLY A 592 -6.77 21.35 -10.15
CA GLY A 592 -6.61 20.13 -10.94
C GLY A 592 -6.83 20.36 -12.43
N TYR A 593 -6.29 21.44 -12.99
CA TYR A 593 -6.24 21.62 -14.44
C TYR A 593 -5.26 20.62 -15.06
N LEU A 594 -5.66 20.04 -16.19
CA LEU A 594 -4.78 19.25 -17.04
C LEU A 594 -4.64 19.92 -18.41
N PRO A 595 -3.43 20.05 -18.96
CA PRO A 595 -3.24 20.62 -20.30
C PRO A 595 -4.01 19.88 -21.39
N GLU A 596 -4.20 18.57 -21.24
CA GLU A 596 -4.90 17.72 -22.22
C GLU A 596 -6.43 17.88 -22.16
N LEU A 597 -6.97 18.43 -21.08
CA LEU A 597 -8.41 18.59 -20.83
C LEU A 597 -8.76 20.06 -20.50
N GLU A 598 -7.99 21.01 -21.03
CA GLU A 598 -8.17 22.44 -20.74
C GLU A 598 -9.59 22.94 -21.08
N ALA A 599 -10.19 22.38 -22.15
CA ALA A 599 -11.57 22.69 -22.56
C ALA A 599 -12.61 22.26 -21.51
N ASN A 600 -12.37 21.15 -20.81
CA ASN A 600 -13.22 20.58 -19.78
C ASN A 600 -13.12 21.36 -18.45
N GLY A 601 -12.10 22.22 -18.31
CA GLY A 601 -11.87 23.02 -17.12
C GLY A 601 -11.16 22.26 -16.00
N PRO A 602 -11.30 22.71 -14.74
CA PRO A 602 -10.60 22.10 -13.61
C PRO A 602 -11.27 20.79 -13.16
N CYS A 603 -10.51 19.89 -12.53
CA CYS A 603 -11.03 18.65 -11.96
C CYS A 603 -11.99 18.90 -10.78
N THR A 604 -11.63 19.82 -9.89
CA THR A 604 -12.50 20.37 -8.85
C THR A 604 -12.85 21.80 -9.25
N GLN A 605 -14.13 22.13 -9.30
CA GLN A 605 -14.61 23.50 -9.44
C GLN A 605 -14.80 24.16 -8.07
N LEU A 606 -14.64 25.48 -8.01
CA LEU A 606 -14.76 26.26 -6.78
C LEU A 606 -15.44 27.60 -7.02
N CYS A 607 -16.12 28.09 -5.99
CA CYS A 607 -16.74 29.40 -5.94
C CYS A 607 -16.41 30.09 -4.62
N ILE A 608 -16.07 31.37 -4.67
CA ILE A 608 -15.91 32.24 -3.50
C ILE A 608 -17.00 33.31 -3.53
N PHE A 609 -17.80 33.34 -2.47
CA PHE A 609 -18.81 34.35 -2.22
C PHE A 609 -18.25 35.38 -1.23
N GLU A 610 -18.45 36.66 -1.53
CA GLU A 610 -18.14 37.78 -0.65
C GLU A 610 -19.39 38.61 -0.40
N ARG A 611 -19.55 39.04 0.86
CA ARG A 611 -20.72 39.82 1.26
C ARG A 611 -20.69 41.18 0.56
N LYS A 612 -21.82 41.63 0.01
CA LYS A 612 -21.93 43.01 -0.52
C LYS A 612 -21.99 43.98 0.67
N GLU A 613 -21.11 44.97 0.70
CA GLU A 613 -21.23 46.08 1.65
C GLU A 613 -22.39 46.97 1.19
N GLU A 614 -23.34 47.26 2.09
CA GLU A 614 -24.35 48.28 1.85
C GLU A 614 -23.71 49.65 2.09
N ASP A 615 -23.26 50.30 1.01
CA ASP A 615 -22.92 51.72 1.03
C ASP A 615 -24.23 52.53 1.16
N GLU A 616 -24.58 52.95 2.37
CA GLU A 616 -25.68 53.89 2.60
C GLU A 616 -25.41 55.32 2.10
N ASN A 617 -24.25 55.62 1.48
CA ASN A 617 -23.99 56.95 0.92
C ASN A 617 -22.93 56.94 -0.20
N ALA A 618 -23.32 56.70 -1.46
CA ALA A 618 -22.57 57.21 -2.61
C ALA A 618 -23.40 57.21 -3.91
N GLU A 619 -23.86 58.39 -4.32
CA GLU A 619 -24.36 58.63 -5.68
C GLU A 619 -23.21 58.55 -6.71
N LEU A 620 -23.47 57.86 -7.82
CA LEU A 620 -22.58 57.67 -8.97
C LEU A 620 -22.26 58.98 -9.71
N PRO A 621 -21.08 59.06 -10.36
CA PRO A 621 -21.06 59.59 -11.71
C PRO A 621 -20.38 58.68 -12.74
N SER A 622 -20.96 58.76 -13.93
CA SER A 622 -20.73 58.03 -15.16
C SER A 622 -19.37 58.27 -15.83
N ALA A 623 -18.97 57.25 -16.60
CA ALA A 623 -17.78 57.18 -17.44
C ALA A 623 -17.59 58.35 -18.42
N THR A 624 -16.33 58.73 -18.65
CA THR A 624 -15.86 59.19 -19.97
C THR A 624 -14.37 58.94 -20.12
N SER A 625 -14.01 58.44 -21.29
CA SER A 625 -12.68 58.09 -21.76
C SER A 625 -11.90 59.32 -22.22
N THR A 626 -10.58 59.37 -21.98
CA THR A 626 -9.63 59.92 -22.98
C THR A 626 -8.20 59.45 -22.71
N SER A 627 -7.52 59.07 -23.79
CA SER A 627 -6.11 58.74 -23.88
C SER A 627 -5.21 59.99 -23.84
N SER A 628 -4.06 59.91 -23.17
CA SER A 628 -2.86 60.64 -23.57
C SER A 628 -1.60 60.08 -22.91
N SER A 629 -0.54 59.97 -23.71
CA SER A 629 0.81 59.54 -23.35
C SER A 629 1.62 60.66 -22.68
N SER A 630 2.36 60.39 -21.60
CA SER A 630 3.48 61.25 -21.21
C SER A 630 4.60 60.52 -20.46
N SER A 631 5.81 60.97 -20.72
CA SER A 631 7.14 60.47 -20.35
C SER A 631 7.44 60.32 -18.85
N PHE A 632 8.25 59.31 -18.53
CA PHE A 632 8.81 59.03 -17.21
C PHE A 632 9.80 60.14 -16.76
N ALA A 633 9.40 60.85 -15.71
CA ALA A 633 10.16 61.74 -14.85
C ALA A 633 10.64 63.09 -15.41
N GLU A 634 9.87 64.15 -15.13
CA GLU A 634 10.43 65.44 -14.68
C GLU A 634 9.38 66.21 -13.83
N GLN A 635 9.79 66.58 -12.61
CA GLN A 635 9.04 67.30 -11.57
C GLN A 635 7.69 66.70 -11.14
N VAL A 636 7.76 65.71 -10.25
CA VAL A 636 6.61 65.32 -9.43
C VAL A 636 6.82 65.87 -8.02
N ASP A 637 5.86 66.65 -7.52
CA ASP A 637 5.90 67.21 -6.17
C ASP A 637 5.70 66.10 -5.13
N LEU A 638 6.82 65.65 -4.56
CA LEU A 638 6.85 64.61 -3.53
C LEU A 638 5.98 64.98 -2.32
N GLN A 639 5.80 66.26 -1.99
CA GLN A 639 4.92 66.66 -0.88
C GLN A 639 3.44 66.41 -1.22
N GLN A 640 3.05 66.59 -2.47
CA GLN A 640 1.70 66.31 -2.94
C GLN A 640 1.42 64.80 -3.01
N ILE A 641 2.41 63.99 -3.40
CA ILE A 641 2.31 62.52 -3.35
C ILE A 641 2.21 62.05 -1.90
N VAL A 642 3.05 62.55 -0.99
CA VAL A 642 3.03 62.18 0.43
C VAL A 642 1.64 62.45 1.04
N ALA A 643 1.03 63.59 0.73
CA ALA A 643 -0.31 63.94 1.22
C ALA A 643 -1.44 63.07 0.62
N THR A 644 -1.25 62.56 -0.60
CA THR A 644 -2.25 61.76 -1.32
C THR A 644 -2.11 60.25 -1.04
N ALA A 645 -0.88 59.76 -0.90
CA ALA A 645 -0.56 58.35 -0.62
C ALA A 645 -1.02 57.92 0.77
N LEU A 646 -1.14 58.84 1.73
CA LEU A 646 -1.76 58.60 3.04
C LEU A 646 -3.26 58.27 3.00
N ARG A 647 -3.88 58.21 1.81
CA ARG A 647 -5.33 58.00 1.65
C ARG A 647 -5.72 56.79 0.78
N LYS A 648 -4.77 55.96 0.29
CA LYS A 648 -5.06 54.78 -0.55
C LYS A 648 -4.02 53.65 -0.40
N ASP A 649 -4.52 52.42 -0.50
CA ASP A 649 -3.84 51.10 -0.56
C ASP A 649 -2.63 50.88 0.35
N GLU A 650 -2.89 50.33 1.54
CA GLU A 650 -1.86 49.87 2.49
C GLU A 650 -1.34 48.49 2.09
N LEU A 651 -0.06 48.40 1.73
CA LEU A 651 0.61 47.15 1.42
C LEU A 651 1.28 46.61 2.69
N GLY A 652 0.72 45.55 3.29
CA GLY A 652 1.31 44.92 4.48
C GLY A 652 0.39 44.83 5.69
N GLY A 653 -0.91 45.10 5.50
CA GLY A 653 -1.93 45.05 6.54
C GLY A 653 -2.19 46.41 7.18
N GLU A 654 -3.36 46.54 7.80
CA GLU A 654 -3.81 47.77 8.45
C GLU A 654 -2.81 48.22 9.54
N GLY A 655 -2.29 49.44 9.42
CA GLY A 655 -1.29 50.01 10.35
C GLY A 655 0.17 49.59 10.09
N SER A 656 0.46 48.91 8.98
CA SER A 656 1.82 48.60 8.55
C SER A 656 2.64 49.85 8.23
N GLY A 657 1.99 50.91 7.76
CA GLY A 657 2.60 52.17 7.31
C GLY A 657 3.27 52.09 5.94
N LEU A 658 3.19 50.95 5.26
CA LEU A 658 3.74 50.74 3.91
C LEU A 658 2.62 50.98 2.89
N TRP A 659 2.81 51.95 2.01
CA TRP A 659 1.75 52.43 1.11
C TRP A 659 2.18 52.34 -0.35
N LYS A 660 1.25 52.06 -1.25
CA LYS A 660 1.46 52.15 -2.71
C LYS A 660 0.51 53.15 -3.34
N TYR A 661 1.07 54.10 -4.06
CA TYR A 661 0.34 55.04 -4.91
C TYR A 661 0.63 54.74 -6.37
N VAL A 662 -0.38 54.29 -7.12
CA VAL A 662 -0.25 54.03 -8.55
C VAL A 662 -0.32 55.35 -9.31
N GLN A 663 0.81 55.74 -9.93
CA GLN A 663 0.88 56.94 -10.78
C GLN A 663 0.41 56.64 -12.20
N GLN A 664 0.75 55.46 -12.72
CA GLN A 664 0.30 54.98 -14.02
C GLN A 664 0.01 53.48 -13.91
N GLU A 665 -1.18 53.07 -14.32
CA GLU A 665 -1.54 51.65 -14.35
C GLU A 665 -0.77 50.88 -15.42
N GLY A 666 -0.36 49.65 -15.07
CA GLY A 666 0.14 48.67 -16.02
C GLY A 666 -0.99 47.84 -16.63
N SER A 667 -0.65 47.01 -17.61
CA SER A 667 -1.59 46.07 -18.25
C SER A 667 -1.18 44.61 -18.02
N GLY A 668 -2.17 43.71 -18.02
CA GLY A 668 -1.97 42.28 -17.77
C GLY A 668 -2.09 41.90 -16.29
N ALA A 669 -1.91 40.61 -15.99
CA ALA A 669 -2.02 40.08 -14.63
C ALA A 669 -0.83 40.51 -13.75
N VAL A 670 -1.07 40.62 -12.45
CA VAL A 670 0.02 40.76 -11.47
C VAL A 670 0.92 39.51 -11.50
N PRO A 671 2.22 39.64 -11.19
CA PRO A 671 3.15 38.52 -11.23
C PRO A 671 2.74 37.40 -10.27
N PRO A 672 2.70 36.12 -10.71
CA PRO A 672 2.44 35.01 -9.80
C PRO A 672 3.58 34.84 -8.80
N ALA A 673 3.31 34.19 -7.67
CA ALA A 673 4.34 33.89 -6.67
C ALA A 673 5.57 33.21 -7.31
N ARG A 674 6.77 33.63 -6.88
CA ARG A 674 8.06 33.17 -7.45
C ARG A 674 8.36 33.60 -8.89
N ALA A 675 7.56 34.48 -9.49
CA ALA A 675 7.91 35.10 -10.77
C ALA A 675 9.23 35.87 -10.69
N ARG A 676 9.93 35.96 -11.81
CA ARG A 676 11.09 36.85 -11.97
C ARG A 676 10.59 38.18 -12.51
N VAL A 677 10.79 39.24 -11.75
CA VAL A 677 10.37 40.60 -12.08
C VAL A 677 11.58 41.46 -12.44
N ASN A 678 11.37 42.40 -13.36
CA ASN A 678 12.37 43.40 -13.75
C ASN A 678 11.79 44.81 -13.58
N LEU A 679 12.44 45.62 -12.74
CA LEU A 679 11.96 46.94 -12.36
C LEU A 679 13.02 48.02 -12.62
N HIS A 680 12.59 49.21 -13.06
CA HIS A 680 13.35 50.43 -12.85
C HIS A 680 12.94 51.09 -11.52
N TYR A 681 13.88 51.78 -10.88
CA TYR A 681 13.63 52.42 -9.60
C TYR A 681 14.36 53.75 -9.45
N ALA A 682 13.81 54.61 -8.61
CA ALA A 682 14.50 55.75 -8.01
C ALA A 682 14.08 55.85 -6.52
N SER A 683 15.04 56.12 -5.64
CA SER A 683 14.80 56.21 -4.20
C SER A 683 15.04 57.62 -3.67
N TYR A 684 14.26 58.02 -2.67
CA TYR A 684 14.23 59.36 -2.09
C TYR A 684 14.06 59.29 -0.57
N PHE A 685 14.59 60.30 0.14
CA PHE A 685 14.21 60.56 1.53
C PHE A 685 12.85 61.28 1.59
N SER A 686 12.24 61.31 2.78
CA SER A 686 11.00 62.07 3.01
C SER A 686 11.15 63.58 2.78
N SER A 687 12.40 64.10 2.80
CA SER A 687 12.73 65.48 2.42
C SER A 687 12.70 65.74 0.90
N GLY A 688 12.53 64.70 0.10
CA GLY A 688 12.57 64.73 -1.36
C GLY A 688 13.96 64.64 -1.98
N VAL A 689 15.01 64.52 -1.17
CA VAL A 689 16.39 64.32 -1.65
C VAL A 689 16.53 62.90 -2.23
N ARG A 690 16.98 62.81 -3.49
CA ARG A 690 17.19 61.53 -4.20
C ARG A 690 18.47 60.84 -3.72
N VAL A 691 18.38 59.53 -3.46
CA VAL A 691 19.49 58.70 -2.99
C VAL A 691 20.14 57.94 -4.15
N GLU A 692 19.36 57.16 -4.90
CA GLU A 692 19.88 56.37 -6.03
C GLU A 692 18.81 56.13 -7.12
N THR A 693 19.24 55.74 -8.33
CA THR A 693 18.35 55.37 -9.43
C THR A 693 18.97 54.34 -10.38
N SER A 694 18.15 53.44 -10.93
CA SER A 694 18.60 52.44 -11.91
C SER A 694 18.77 52.95 -13.34
N ARG A 695 18.57 54.26 -13.59
CA ARG A 695 18.69 54.89 -14.92
C ARG A 695 19.91 55.83 -15.05
N GLU A 696 20.90 55.69 -14.18
CA GLU A 696 22.10 56.53 -14.21
C GLU A 696 22.98 56.25 -15.46
N LYS A 697 23.62 57.30 -16.00
CA LYS A 697 24.23 57.35 -17.35
C LYS A 697 25.25 56.24 -17.68
N ASN A 698 25.74 55.48 -16.70
CA ASN A 698 26.72 54.40 -16.88
C ASN A 698 26.25 52.99 -16.41
N ARG A 699 24.97 52.82 -16.01
CA ARG A 699 24.44 51.55 -15.45
C ARG A 699 22.93 51.36 -15.72
N SER A 700 22.49 51.58 -16.95
CA SER A 700 21.08 51.46 -17.35
C SER A 700 20.58 49.99 -17.43
N THR A 701 20.66 49.25 -16.33
CA THR A 701 20.16 47.86 -16.23
C THR A 701 19.04 47.78 -15.19
N PRO A 702 17.83 47.31 -15.56
CA PRO A 702 16.75 47.11 -14.61
C PRO A 702 17.13 46.12 -13.51
N CYS A 703 16.57 46.29 -12.31
CA CYS A 703 16.78 45.40 -11.18
C CYS A 703 15.95 44.12 -11.36
N ALA A 704 16.62 42.98 -11.48
CA ALA A 704 16.01 41.68 -11.69
C ALA A 704 16.02 40.87 -10.39
N PHE A 705 14.86 40.49 -9.87
CA PHE A 705 14.78 39.61 -8.70
C PHE A 705 13.59 38.65 -8.78
N GLN A 706 13.64 37.59 -7.96
CA GLN A 706 12.55 36.62 -7.85
C GLN A 706 11.63 36.97 -6.68
N LEU A 707 10.31 36.93 -6.92
CA LEU A 707 9.31 37.17 -5.88
C LEU A 707 9.37 36.12 -4.78
N GLY A 708 9.41 36.56 -3.52
CA GLY A 708 9.59 35.69 -2.35
C GLY A 708 11.03 35.24 -2.10
N GLY A 709 12.02 35.77 -2.84
CA GLY A 709 13.44 35.57 -2.57
C GLY A 709 14.04 36.64 -1.64
N LYS A 710 15.19 36.37 -1.03
CA LYS A 710 15.92 37.32 -0.15
C LYS A 710 16.78 38.36 -0.91
N GLN A 711 16.51 38.58 -2.19
CA GLN A 711 17.37 39.34 -3.11
C GLN A 711 16.99 40.82 -3.24
N ALA A 712 15.82 41.23 -2.75
CA ALA A 712 15.32 42.61 -2.83
C ALA A 712 14.65 43.01 -1.50
N LEU A 713 14.49 44.32 -1.29
CA LEU A 713 13.82 44.89 -0.11
C LEU A 713 12.40 44.32 0.05
N LEU A 714 11.96 44.14 1.28
CA LEU A 714 10.65 43.58 1.57
C LEU A 714 9.53 44.47 1.01
N SER A 715 9.69 45.81 1.08
CA SER A 715 8.76 46.74 0.43
C SER A 715 8.70 46.59 -1.09
N TRP A 716 9.83 46.28 -1.73
CA TRP A 716 9.87 46.04 -3.18
C TRP A 716 9.23 44.71 -3.55
N GLN A 717 9.40 43.67 -2.72
CA GLN A 717 8.75 42.38 -2.90
C GLN A 717 7.23 42.50 -2.83
N LEU A 718 6.72 43.20 -1.81
CA LEU A 718 5.29 43.42 -1.59
C LEU A 718 4.69 44.30 -2.70
N ALA A 719 5.36 45.39 -3.06
CA ALA A 719 4.87 46.24 -4.12
C ALA A 719 4.92 45.57 -5.49
N ALA A 720 6.01 44.89 -5.84
CA ALA A 720 6.11 44.21 -7.13
C ALA A 720 5.10 43.05 -7.26
N ALA A 721 4.70 42.40 -6.17
CA ALA A 721 3.61 41.42 -6.19
C ALA A 721 2.23 42.05 -6.47
N ALA A 722 2.07 43.34 -6.17
CA ALA A 722 0.84 44.10 -6.39
C ALA A 722 0.89 45.00 -7.64
N MET A 723 1.98 45.00 -8.40
CA MET A 723 2.15 45.82 -9.61
C MET A 723 1.87 45.00 -10.87
N ARG A 724 1.35 45.64 -11.93
CA ARG A 724 1.19 45.05 -13.27
C ARG A 724 2.36 45.42 -14.20
N PRO A 725 2.68 44.61 -15.23
CA PRO A 725 3.64 45.03 -16.26
C PRO A 725 3.27 46.38 -16.90
N GLY A 726 4.22 47.31 -16.94
CA GLY A 726 4.04 48.69 -17.38
C GLY A 726 3.59 49.67 -16.28
N GLU A 727 3.30 49.20 -15.07
CA GLU A 727 2.86 50.06 -13.95
C GLU A 727 4.00 50.92 -13.42
N ILE A 728 3.70 52.20 -13.16
CA ILE A 728 4.56 53.12 -12.43
C ILE A 728 3.89 53.45 -11.10
N ALA A 729 4.53 53.10 -10.00
CA ALA A 729 4.00 53.28 -8.66
C ALA A 729 5.03 53.89 -7.70
N TRP A 730 4.53 54.70 -6.77
CA TRP A 730 5.29 55.23 -5.64
C TRP A 730 5.02 54.40 -4.40
N ILE A 731 6.05 54.17 -3.60
CA ILE A 731 5.96 53.38 -2.37
C ILE A 731 6.55 54.18 -1.22
N CYS A 732 5.78 54.35 -0.15
CA CYS A 732 6.28 54.79 1.14
C CYS A 732 6.70 53.55 1.93
N SER A 733 8.00 53.41 2.22
CA SER A 733 8.55 52.25 2.91
C SER A 733 9.10 52.62 4.28
N PRO A 734 8.37 52.32 5.37
CA PRO A 734 8.90 52.40 6.72
C PRO A 734 10.18 51.59 6.87
N SER A 735 11.07 52.01 7.77
CA SER A 735 12.39 51.39 7.94
C SER A 735 12.35 49.87 8.07
N LYS A 736 11.37 49.31 8.79
CA LYS A 736 11.16 47.85 8.95
C LYS A 736 10.96 47.07 7.64
N PHE A 737 10.50 47.72 6.58
CA PHE A 737 10.34 47.15 5.23
C PHE A 737 11.44 47.56 4.25
N ALA A 738 12.32 48.48 4.66
CA ALA A 738 13.49 48.95 3.93
C ALA A 738 14.79 48.47 4.61
N TYR A 739 15.55 49.38 5.22
CA TYR A 739 16.92 49.14 5.71
C TYR A 739 17.03 48.94 7.24
N GLY A 740 15.91 48.99 7.97
CA GLY A 740 15.80 48.71 9.40
C GLY A 740 16.67 49.59 10.31
N GLU A 741 16.97 49.08 11.50
CA GLU A 741 17.76 49.77 12.54
C GLU A 741 19.23 49.98 12.14
N GLN A 742 19.73 49.24 11.15
CA GLN A 742 21.13 49.36 10.73
C GLN A 742 21.33 50.41 9.63
N GLY A 743 20.31 50.68 8.82
CA GLY A 743 20.44 51.56 7.66
C GLY A 743 21.46 51.01 6.64
N VAL A 744 22.01 51.90 5.81
CA VAL A 744 23.14 51.61 4.91
C VAL A 744 24.15 52.75 5.01
N PRO A 745 25.03 52.77 6.04
CA PRO A 745 25.99 53.84 6.22
C PRO A 745 27.02 53.91 5.06
N PRO A 746 27.40 55.11 4.56
CA PRO A 746 26.95 56.45 4.99
C PRO A 746 25.68 56.95 4.28
N SER A 747 25.12 56.18 3.37
CA SER A 747 24.10 56.61 2.40
C SER A 747 22.68 56.70 2.96
N VAL A 748 22.30 55.80 3.87
CA VAL A 748 20.97 55.75 4.50
C VAL A 748 21.11 55.61 6.02
N PRO A 749 20.55 56.52 6.83
CA PRO A 749 20.60 56.41 8.28
C PRO A 749 19.81 55.20 8.86
N PRO A 750 20.13 54.77 10.08
CA PRO A 750 19.27 53.91 10.90
C PRO A 750 17.82 54.39 10.98
N ASN A 751 16.86 53.47 10.89
CA ASN A 751 15.43 53.73 11.08
C ASN A 751 14.79 54.75 10.12
N GLU A 752 15.43 55.00 8.98
CA GLU A 752 14.92 55.95 7.99
C GLU A 752 13.76 55.38 7.15
N THR A 753 12.72 56.19 6.95
CA THR A 753 11.61 55.88 6.02
C THR A 753 11.97 56.32 4.61
N MET A 754 11.89 55.39 3.66
CA MET A 754 12.33 55.58 2.28
C MET A 754 11.14 55.67 1.32
N TRP A 755 11.27 56.52 0.31
CA TRP A 755 10.30 56.61 -0.79
C TRP A 755 10.90 56.04 -2.07
N PHE A 756 10.13 55.20 -2.77
CA PHE A 756 10.59 54.56 -4.00
C PHE A 756 9.60 54.83 -5.13
N ALA A 757 10.09 55.30 -6.28
CA ALA A 757 9.36 55.26 -7.54
C ALA A 757 9.78 54.00 -8.28
N LEU A 758 8.86 53.05 -8.49
CA LEU A 758 9.10 51.81 -9.22
C LEU A 758 8.35 51.82 -10.55
N GLU A 759 8.98 51.27 -11.58
CA GLU A 759 8.39 51.04 -12.89
C GLU A 759 8.60 49.57 -13.26
N MET A 760 7.52 48.83 -13.51
CA MET A 760 7.60 47.42 -13.86
C MET A 760 7.75 47.22 -15.37
N ASN A 761 8.90 46.73 -15.83
CA ASN A 761 9.10 46.47 -17.26
C ASN A 761 8.38 45.20 -17.71
N PHE A 762 8.64 44.08 -17.02
CA PHE A 762 7.97 42.82 -17.28
C PHE A 762 8.08 41.86 -16.08
N ALA A 763 7.16 40.91 -16.04
CA ALA A 763 7.16 39.80 -15.11
C ALA A 763 7.10 38.48 -15.87
N LYS A 764 8.01 37.56 -15.57
CA LYS A 764 8.03 36.21 -16.15
C LYS A 764 7.67 35.20 -15.07
N ALA A 765 6.62 34.42 -15.32
CA ALA A 765 6.24 33.30 -14.45
C ALA A 765 7.45 32.40 -14.14
N PRO A 766 7.53 31.80 -12.93
CA PRO A 766 8.58 30.84 -12.64
C PRO A 766 8.57 29.78 -13.74
N GLY A 767 9.70 29.59 -14.41
CA GLY A 767 9.78 28.61 -15.47
C GLY A 767 9.41 27.25 -14.92
N THR A 768 8.24 26.75 -15.28
CA THR A 768 8.12 25.32 -15.59
C THR A 768 9.29 25.04 -16.52
N VAL A 769 10.14 24.09 -16.14
CA VAL A 769 11.12 23.54 -17.08
C VAL A 769 10.28 22.99 -18.22
N LYS A 770 10.12 23.79 -19.29
CA LYS A 770 9.57 23.30 -20.53
C LYS A 770 10.62 22.30 -21.00
N PHE A 771 10.33 21.00 -20.88
CA PHE A 771 11.12 20.00 -21.58
C PHE A 771 11.15 20.46 -23.03
N SER A 772 12.33 20.83 -23.54
CA SER A 772 12.39 21.16 -24.95
C SER A 772 11.93 19.92 -25.73
N GLN A 773 11.09 20.15 -26.73
CA GLN A 773 10.72 19.11 -27.68
C GLN A 773 11.87 18.81 -28.66
N ARG A 774 12.97 19.59 -28.60
CA ARG A 774 14.17 19.44 -29.44
C ARG A 774 15.38 19.04 -28.60
N LEU A 775 16.16 18.11 -29.13
CA LEU A 775 17.33 17.55 -28.45
C LEU A 775 18.44 18.59 -28.26
N GLU A 776 18.63 19.48 -29.22
CA GLU A 776 19.69 20.50 -29.21
C GLU A 776 19.47 21.51 -28.07
N ASP A 777 18.23 21.92 -27.85
CA ASP A 777 17.87 22.83 -26.76
C ASP A 777 18.03 22.17 -25.39
N ALA A 778 17.65 20.89 -25.28
CA ALA A 778 17.83 20.07 -24.08
C ALA A 778 19.31 19.93 -23.71
N ILE A 779 20.16 19.65 -24.71
CA ILE A 779 21.62 19.61 -24.54
C ILE A 779 22.16 20.98 -24.13
N ALA A 780 21.77 22.06 -24.81
CA ALA A 780 22.24 23.40 -24.49
C ALA A 780 21.82 23.86 -23.07
N GLU A 781 20.62 23.48 -22.62
CA GLU A 781 20.16 23.74 -21.26
C GLU A 781 20.93 22.93 -20.22
N ALA A 782 21.15 21.65 -20.50
CA ALA A 782 21.96 20.80 -19.65
C ALA A 782 23.42 21.29 -19.54
N GLU A 783 24.00 21.80 -20.63
CA GLU A 783 25.34 22.40 -20.65
C GLU A 783 25.42 23.67 -19.79
N ARG A 784 24.43 24.57 -19.89
CA ARG A 784 24.34 25.76 -19.00
C ARG A 784 24.32 25.36 -17.53
N HIS A 785 23.53 24.36 -17.18
CA HIS A 785 23.48 23.85 -15.81
C HIS A 785 24.77 23.17 -15.37
N MET A 786 25.48 22.50 -16.28
CA MET A 786 26.81 21.95 -16.02
C MET A 786 27.84 23.05 -15.72
N GLU A 787 27.81 24.16 -16.44
CA GLU A 787 28.71 25.29 -16.22
C GLU A 787 28.47 25.94 -14.85
N VAL A 788 27.20 26.19 -14.50
CA VAL A 788 26.82 26.67 -13.16
C VAL A 788 27.31 25.71 -12.08
N GLY A 789 27.06 24.41 -12.25
CA GLY A 789 27.48 23.41 -11.27
C GLY A 789 29.00 23.32 -11.10
N ARG A 790 29.77 23.42 -12.19
CA ARG A 790 31.24 23.46 -12.14
C ARG A 790 31.75 24.70 -11.42
N SER A 791 31.14 25.85 -11.67
CA SER A 791 31.47 27.11 -11.00
C SER A 791 31.16 27.04 -9.50
N ASP A 792 30.01 26.47 -9.12
CA ASP A 792 29.65 26.26 -7.71
C ASP A 792 30.59 25.27 -7.02
N LEU A 793 30.99 24.19 -7.71
CA LEU A 793 31.95 23.21 -7.20
C LEU A 793 33.33 23.84 -6.96
N GLN A 794 33.81 24.72 -7.86
CA GLN A 794 35.06 25.46 -7.67
C GLN A 794 35.00 26.43 -6.48
N ARG A 795 33.82 27.04 -6.24
CA ARG A 795 33.59 27.97 -5.12
C ARG A 795 33.29 27.26 -3.79
N GLY A 796 33.30 25.92 -3.74
CA GLY A 796 32.95 25.14 -2.54
C GLY A 796 31.46 25.13 -2.19
N ALA A 797 30.60 25.65 -3.08
CA ALA A 797 29.14 25.73 -2.92
C ALA A 797 28.49 24.38 -3.30
N PHE A 798 28.82 23.30 -2.58
CA PHE A 798 28.49 21.94 -2.99
C PHE A 798 26.99 21.64 -3.05
N ALA A 799 26.16 22.29 -2.21
CA ALA A 799 24.71 22.14 -2.23
C ALA A 799 24.08 22.75 -3.49
N GLN A 800 24.53 23.95 -3.86
CA GLN A 800 24.13 24.64 -5.09
C GLN A 800 24.64 23.87 -6.32
N GLY A 801 25.90 23.42 -6.29
CA GLY A 801 26.49 22.58 -7.33
C GLY A 801 25.71 21.29 -7.55
N ARG A 802 25.35 20.57 -6.48
CA ARG A 802 24.48 19.38 -6.55
C ARG A 802 23.15 19.70 -7.23
N GLN A 803 22.51 20.81 -6.87
CA GLN A 803 21.24 21.21 -7.47
C GLN A 803 21.38 21.56 -8.96
N ALA A 804 22.48 22.22 -9.34
CA ALA A 804 22.77 22.54 -10.74
C ALA A 804 22.98 21.26 -11.57
N PHE A 805 23.75 20.28 -11.07
CA PHE A 805 23.93 19.00 -11.78
C PHE A 805 22.64 18.16 -11.85
N ARG A 806 21.75 18.26 -10.85
CA ARG A 806 20.41 17.65 -10.92
C ARG A 806 19.55 18.29 -12.01
N ARG A 807 19.59 19.62 -12.14
CA ARG A 807 18.90 20.34 -13.22
C ARG A 807 19.47 19.98 -14.59
N SER A 808 20.79 19.81 -14.70
CA SER A 808 21.41 19.34 -15.94
C SER A 808 20.91 17.95 -16.35
N ARG A 809 20.87 17.00 -15.41
CA ARG A 809 20.29 15.67 -15.66
C ARG A 809 18.80 15.73 -16.03
N ALA A 810 18.02 16.55 -15.34
CA ALA A 810 16.58 16.70 -15.60
C ALA A 810 16.27 17.32 -16.97
N ALA A 811 17.17 18.17 -17.49
CA ALA A 811 17.06 18.76 -18.83
C ALA A 811 17.31 17.74 -19.96
N LEU A 812 17.75 16.52 -19.66
CA LEU A 812 18.07 15.46 -20.60
C LEU A 812 17.06 14.30 -20.53
N PRO A 813 15.84 14.44 -21.11
CA PRO A 813 14.86 13.36 -21.14
C PRO A 813 15.18 12.33 -22.24
N GLU A 814 15.26 11.05 -21.87
CA GLU A 814 15.65 9.94 -22.76
C GLU A 814 14.77 9.77 -24.00
N LYS A 815 13.48 10.12 -23.89
CA LYS A 815 12.53 10.06 -25.01
C LYS A 815 12.95 10.89 -26.24
N LEU A 816 13.79 11.91 -26.05
CA LEU A 816 14.30 12.73 -27.15
C LEU A 816 15.34 12.01 -28.01
N LEU A 817 15.87 10.88 -27.54
CA LEU A 817 16.90 10.09 -28.22
C LEU A 817 16.34 9.05 -29.19
N LEU A 818 15.03 8.81 -29.18
CA LEU A 818 14.40 7.93 -30.17
C LEU A 818 14.56 8.52 -31.56
N LYS A 819 14.91 7.67 -32.53
CA LYS A 819 15.16 8.05 -33.94
C LYS A 819 16.34 9.02 -34.14
N ARG A 820 17.23 9.15 -33.14
CA ARG A 820 18.44 10.00 -33.22
C ARG A 820 19.68 9.22 -33.62
N SER A 821 20.66 9.96 -34.15
CA SER A 821 21.95 9.40 -34.55
C SER A 821 22.77 8.96 -33.34
N GLU A 822 23.69 8.02 -33.57
CA GLU A 822 24.62 7.55 -32.54
C GLU A 822 25.49 8.69 -31.98
N GLU A 823 25.86 9.68 -32.81
CA GLU A 823 26.63 10.85 -32.40
C GLU A 823 25.86 11.73 -31.41
N GLU A 824 24.57 11.99 -31.68
CA GLU A 824 23.68 12.74 -30.79
C GLU A 824 23.47 12.01 -29.46
N ILE A 825 23.28 10.68 -29.51
CA ILE A 825 23.14 9.82 -28.34
C ILE A 825 24.44 9.80 -27.52
N ALA A 826 25.61 9.77 -28.18
CA ALA A 826 26.91 9.83 -27.53
C ALA A 826 27.15 11.18 -26.82
N ARG A 827 26.75 12.31 -27.44
CA ARG A 827 26.81 13.64 -26.82
C ARG A 827 25.91 13.75 -25.60
N PHE A 828 24.68 13.27 -25.69
CA PHE A 828 23.75 13.19 -24.56
C PHE A 828 24.35 12.37 -23.42
N ALA A 829 24.81 11.15 -23.73
CA ALA A 829 25.35 10.23 -22.76
C ALA A 829 26.59 10.81 -22.06
N ALA A 830 27.46 11.52 -22.77
CA ALA A 830 28.61 12.19 -22.17
C ALA A 830 28.20 13.23 -21.11
N LEU A 831 27.14 14.00 -21.38
CA LEU A 831 26.65 15.05 -20.49
C LEU A 831 25.90 14.48 -19.29
N GLU A 832 25.10 13.42 -19.50
CA GLU A 832 24.43 12.64 -18.46
C GLU A 832 25.45 12.03 -17.50
N ARG A 833 26.47 11.33 -18.03
CA ARG A 833 27.56 10.75 -17.24
C ARG A 833 28.28 11.80 -16.40
N ALA A 834 28.64 12.93 -17.01
CA ALA A 834 29.33 14.01 -16.32
C ALA A 834 28.46 14.63 -15.21
N SER A 835 27.14 14.73 -15.42
CA SER A 835 26.19 15.23 -14.42
C SER A 835 26.13 14.30 -13.21
N LEU A 836 25.90 13.00 -13.41
CA LEU A 836 25.79 12.02 -12.33
C LEU A 836 27.10 11.87 -11.55
N LEU A 837 28.24 11.84 -12.25
CA LEU A 837 29.55 11.89 -11.62
C LEU A 837 29.66 13.08 -10.68
N ASN A 838 29.40 14.30 -11.17
CA ASN A 838 29.58 15.50 -10.36
C ASN A 838 28.55 15.62 -9.23
N GLN A 839 27.34 15.07 -9.39
CA GLN A 839 26.38 14.92 -8.28
C GLN A 839 26.97 14.04 -7.17
N ALA A 840 27.52 12.86 -7.51
CA ALA A 840 28.15 11.98 -6.53
C ALA A 840 29.32 12.67 -5.80
N LEU A 841 30.13 13.46 -6.52
CA LEU A 841 31.22 14.24 -5.92
C LEU A 841 30.71 15.32 -4.96
N CYS A 842 29.70 16.10 -5.34
CA CYS A 842 29.10 17.11 -4.45
C CYS A 842 28.51 16.45 -3.20
N CYS A 843 27.85 15.31 -3.34
CA CYS A 843 27.29 14.56 -2.21
C CYS A 843 28.40 14.05 -1.26
N LEU A 844 29.51 13.51 -1.78
CA LEU A 844 30.67 13.15 -0.95
C LEU A 844 31.23 14.35 -0.19
N LYS A 845 31.40 15.50 -0.87
CA LYS A 845 31.93 16.72 -0.26
C LYS A 845 30.99 17.31 0.79
N LEU A 846 29.68 17.25 0.56
CA LEU A 846 28.67 17.67 1.54
C LEU A 846 28.71 16.80 2.78
N GLY A 847 28.72 15.48 2.61
CA GLY A 847 28.79 14.56 3.75
C GLY A 847 30.08 14.70 4.54
N ASP A 848 31.20 15.01 3.89
CA ASP A 848 32.47 15.30 4.55
C ASP A 848 32.49 16.67 5.29
N SER A 849 31.53 17.56 5.01
CA SER A 849 31.49 18.94 5.55
C SER A 849 30.51 19.14 6.71
N VAL A 850 29.70 18.14 7.02
CA VAL A 850 28.67 18.17 8.08
C VAL A 850 28.96 17.14 9.16
N ASP A 851 28.16 17.12 10.23
CA ASP A 851 28.28 16.11 11.28
C ASP A 851 28.17 14.68 10.70
N PRO A 852 28.94 13.69 11.20
CA PRO A 852 28.90 12.32 10.70
C PRO A 852 27.50 11.69 10.62
N LYS A 853 26.55 12.06 11.49
CA LYS A 853 25.17 11.55 11.43
C LYS A 853 24.36 12.17 10.29
N GLU A 854 24.51 13.47 10.07
CA GLU A 854 23.86 14.20 8.96
C GLU A 854 24.50 13.84 7.61
N GLY A 855 25.80 13.55 7.61
CA GLY A 855 26.57 13.18 6.44
C GLY A 855 26.15 11.84 5.82
N LEU A 856 25.56 10.92 6.59
CA LEU A 856 25.09 9.62 6.09
C LEU A 856 24.09 9.75 4.93
N GLN A 857 23.18 10.72 5.00
CA GLN A 857 22.20 10.94 3.93
C GLN A 857 22.88 11.42 2.64
N HIS A 858 23.93 12.23 2.77
CA HIS A 858 24.73 12.68 1.63
C HIS A 858 25.56 11.54 1.03
N PHE A 859 26.12 10.65 1.84
CA PHE A 859 26.83 9.47 1.32
C PHE A 859 25.90 8.49 0.61
N ARG A 860 24.69 8.25 1.12
CA ARG A 860 23.66 7.48 0.39
C ARG A 860 23.31 8.11 -0.96
N SER A 861 23.16 9.44 -0.99
CA SER A 861 22.91 10.17 -2.23
C SER A 861 24.10 10.08 -3.22
N ALA A 862 25.33 9.97 -2.72
CA ALA A 862 26.52 9.77 -3.55
C ALA A 862 26.59 8.35 -4.13
N GLU A 863 26.27 7.34 -3.32
CA GLU A 863 26.16 5.94 -3.74
C GLU A 863 25.11 5.79 -4.84
N ALA A 864 23.89 6.29 -4.61
CA ALA A 864 22.78 6.20 -5.57
C ALA A 864 23.12 6.84 -6.94
N ALA A 865 23.73 8.02 -6.95
CA ALA A 865 24.12 8.69 -8.20
C ALA A 865 25.21 7.92 -8.98
N ALA A 866 26.16 7.30 -8.27
CA ALA A 866 27.19 6.48 -8.88
C ALA A 866 26.66 5.11 -9.34
N ASP A 867 25.70 4.54 -8.63
CA ASP A 867 25.04 3.29 -8.99
C ASP A 867 24.15 3.47 -10.23
N GLU A 868 23.33 4.53 -10.28
CA GLU A 868 22.52 4.89 -11.46
C GLU A 868 23.41 5.01 -12.71
N LEU A 869 24.54 5.69 -12.57
CA LEU A 869 25.52 5.85 -13.65
C LEU A 869 26.05 4.49 -14.17
N LEU A 870 26.41 3.58 -13.27
CA LEU A 870 26.95 2.26 -13.61
C LEU A 870 25.87 1.33 -14.20
N GLN A 871 24.64 1.37 -13.70
CA GLN A 871 23.53 0.57 -14.26
C GLN A 871 23.13 1.03 -15.67
N ARG A 872 23.13 2.36 -15.90
CA ARG A 872 22.70 2.95 -17.16
C ARG A 872 23.76 2.86 -18.27
N HIS A 873 25.02 3.06 -17.92
CA HIS A 873 26.12 3.17 -18.89
C HIS A 873 27.18 2.07 -18.79
N GLY A 874 27.11 1.19 -17.78
CA GLY A 874 28.08 0.11 -17.56
C GLY A 874 28.00 -1.01 -18.60
N ASN A 875 29.07 -1.81 -18.68
CA ASN A 875 29.25 -2.81 -19.72
C ASN A 875 28.25 -3.96 -19.61
N ALA A 876 27.50 -4.21 -20.67
CA ALA A 876 26.93 -5.53 -20.98
C ALA A 876 27.88 -6.25 -21.96
N LEU A 877 27.92 -7.59 -21.90
CA LEU A 877 28.68 -8.44 -22.83
C LEU A 877 28.44 -8.00 -24.28
N LEU A 878 29.53 -7.74 -25.01
CA LEU A 878 29.50 -7.36 -26.42
C LEU A 878 28.93 -8.51 -27.24
N GLU A 879 27.65 -8.43 -27.61
CA GLU A 879 27.12 -9.18 -28.74
C GLU A 879 27.12 -8.30 -30.00
N GLU A 880 27.17 -8.99 -31.15
CA GLU A 880 27.64 -8.55 -32.47
C GLU A 880 27.04 -7.24 -33.05
N PRO A 881 27.75 -6.60 -34.00
CA PRO A 881 27.36 -5.31 -34.57
C PRO A 881 26.08 -5.42 -35.41
N LEU A 882 24.95 -5.02 -34.83
CA LEU A 882 23.70 -4.82 -35.58
C LEU A 882 23.81 -3.61 -36.52
N LEU A 883 23.47 -3.85 -37.79
CA LEU A 883 23.46 -2.87 -38.87
C LEU A 883 22.57 -1.66 -38.55
N PHE A 884 23.16 -0.48 -38.79
CA PHE A 884 22.62 0.88 -38.88
C PHE A 884 21.09 1.02 -38.89
N SER A 885 20.50 1.28 -37.72
CA SER A 885 19.26 2.04 -37.61
C SER A 885 19.20 2.79 -36.29
N ALA A 886 18.62 4.00 -36.32
CA ALA A 886 18.38 4.79 -35.13
C ALA A 886 17.37 4.07 -34.21
N PRO A 887 17.51 4.13 -32.88
CA PRO A 887 16.69 3.34 -31.96
C PRO A 887 15.22 3.74 -32.10
N GLN A 888 14.37 2.76 -32.40
CA GLN A 888 12.92 2.93 -32.53
C GLN A 888 12.18 2.65 -31.22
N SER A 889 12.83 1.94 -30.30
CA SER A 889 12.27 1.52 -29.02
C SER A 889 13.18 1.87 -27.83
N ILE A 890 12.62 1.93 -26.62
CA ILE A 890 13.38 2.18 -25.37
C ILE A 890 14.43 1.07 -25.12
N PRO A 891 14.14 -0.23 -25.32
CA PRO A 891 15.16 -1.28 -25.20
C PRO A 891 16.34 -1.11 -26.17
N GLU A 892 16.09 -0.76 -27.44
CA GLU A 892 17.16 -0.46 -28.41
C GLU A 892 18.01 0.73 -27.98
N LEU A 893 17.37 1.78 -27.46
CA LEU A 893 18.04 2.96 -26.93
C LEU A 893 18.95 2.62 -25.74
N GLN A 894 18.51 1.78 -24.81
CA GLN A 894 19.32 1.35 -23.66
C GLN A 894 20.56 0.57 -24.10
N THR A 895 20.42 -0.33 -25.07
CA THR A 895 21.54 -1.06 -25.66
C THR A 895 22.53 -0.10 -26.34
N MET A 896 22.02 0.88 -27.11
CA MET A 896 22.85 1.87 -27.77
C MET A 896 23.56 2.80 -26.78
N LEU A 897 22.89 3.23 -25.71
CA LEU A 897 23.48 4.04 -24.63
C LEU A 897 24.66 3.33 -23.96
N ARG A 898 24.56 2.02 -23.71
CA ARG A 898 25.68 1.23 -23.17
C ARG A 898 26.82 1.12 -24.18
N ARG A 899 26.51 0.87 -25.46
CA ARG A 899 27.50 0.79 -26.54
C ARG A 899 28.32 2.08 -26.69
N VAL A 900 27.65 3.23 -26.83
CA VAL A 900 28.35 4.53 -26.99
C VAL A 900 29.11 4.96 -25.74
N SER A 901 28.79 4.39 -24.58
CA SER A 901 29.46 4.67 -23.31
C SER A 901 30.68 3.80 -23.06
N GLY A 902 30.77 2.64 -23.72
CA GLY A 902 31.85 1.66 -23.58
C GLY A 902 33.16 2.06 -24.27
N ALA A 903 33.15 3.03 -25.19
CA ALA A 903 34.34 3.44 -25.94
C ALA A 903 35.36 4.28 -25.13
N ASN A 904 35.09 4.61 -23.87
CA ASN A 904 35.95 5.47 -23.03
C ASN A 904 35.96 5.00 -21.57
N GLU A 905 36.91 4.16 -21.19
CA GLU A 905 36.93 3.40 -19.92
C GLU A 905 37.11 4.28 -18.64
N THR A 906 37.66 5.49 -18.76
CA THR A 906 38.13 6.30 -17.62
C THR A 906 37.03 6.85 -16.69
N TRP A 907 35.79 6.99 -17.15
CA TRP A 907 34.71 7.49 -16.29
C TRP A 907 34.20 6.41 -15.33
N GLN A 908 34.32 5.13 -15.69
CA GLN A 908 33.87 3.99 -14.88
C GLN A 908 34.74 3.88 -13.61
N ALA A 909 36.07 4.03 -13.74
CA ALA A 909 36.97 4.07 -12.59
C ALA A 909 36.56 5.15 -11.57
N LYS A 910 36.19 6.34 -12.05
CA LYS A 910 35.70 7.44 -11.19
C LYS A 910 34.35 7.12 -10.54
N ALA A 911 33.46 6.42 -11.23
CA ALA A 911 32.16 6.02 -10.70
C ALA A 911 32.33 4.99 -9.57
N TYR A 912 33.07 3.90 -9.84
CA TYR A 912 33.41 2.88 -8.84
C TYR A 912 34.15 3.50 -7.64
N PHE A 913 35.13 4.37 -7.87
CA PHE A 913 35.85 5.04 -6.78
C PHE A 913 34.94 5.90 -5.90
N ARG A 914 33.98 6.64 -6.49
CA ARG A 914 33.03 7.48 -5.74
C ARG A 914 32.00 6.62 -4.99
N ARG A 915 31.52 5.54 -5.59
CA ARG A 915 30.61 4.57 -4.95
C ARG A 915 31.29 3.87 -3.77
N GLY A 916 32.52 3.37 -3.97
CA GLY A 916 33.35 2.78 -2.92
C GLY A 916 33.65 3.75 -1.78
N SER A 917 33.94 5.02 -2.09
CA SER A 917 34.15 6.07 -1.09
C SER A 917 32.92 6.42 -0.26
N ALA A 918 31.73 6.33 -0.85
CA ALA A 918 30.46 6.49 -0.15
C ALA A 918 30.17 5.29 0.75
N ARG A 919 30.30 4.07 0.21
CA ARG A 919 30.11 2.80 0.94
C ARG A 919 31.07 2.64 2.11
N GLU A 920 32.33 3.07 1.96
CA GLU A 920 33.30 3.10 3.05
C GLU A 920 32.78 3.94 4.23
N ARG A 921 32.26 5.14 3.96
CA ARG A 921 31.74 6.07 4.98
C ARG A 921 30.44 5.56 5.61
N LEU A 922 29.64 4.82 4.85
CA LEU A 922 28.45 4.10 5.31
C LEU A 922 28.77 2.80 6.06
N GLN A 923 30.05 2.44 6.23
CA GLN A 923 30.52 1.21 6.87
C GLN A 923 30.19 -0.09 6.10
N TYR A 924 29.89 0.00 4.81
CA TYR A 924 29.72 -1.15 3.92
C TYR A 924 31.07 -1.64 3.38
N MET A 925 31.89 -2.20 4.29
CA MET A 925 33.31 -2.50 4.04
C MET A 925 33.55 -3.45 2.86
N ALA A 926 32.80 -4.56 2.76
CA ALA A 926 32.95 -5.54 1.67
C ALA A 926 32.61 -4.92 0.31
N ALA A 927 31.46 -4.25 0.20
CA ALA A 927 31.04 -3.58 -1.03
C ALA A 927 31.99 -2.44 -1.45
N ALA A 928 32.59 -1.74 -0.48
CA ALA A 928 33.59 -0.72 -0.76
C ALA A 928 34.91 -1.31 -1.28
N LEU A 929 35.32 -2.51 -0.82
CA LEU A 929 36.48 -3.23 -1.36
C LEU A 929 36.26 -3.64 -2.81
N GLU A 930 35.11 -4.24 -3.12
CA GLU A 930 34.74 -4.63 -4.49
C GLU A 930 34.78 -3.44 -5.44
N ASP A 931 34.24 -2.29 -5.03
CA ASP A 931 34.26 -1.07 -5.83
C ASP A 931 35.68 -0.53 -6.05
N TYR A 932 36.53 -0.53 -5.03
CA TYR A 932 37.91 -0.09 -5.19
C TYR A 932 38.74 -1.05 -6.04
N GLU A 933 38.47 -2.36 -5.98
CA GLU A 933 39.09 -3.36 -6.85
C GLU A 933 38.65 -3.19 -8.30
N ALA A 934 37.36 -3.00 -8.56
CA ALA A 934 36.84 -2.70 -9.89
C ALA A 934 37.43 -1.39 -10.46
N ALA A 935 37.54 -0.34 -9.63
CA ALA A 935 38.16 0.91 -10.04
C ALA A 935 39.66 0.74 -10.37
N LEU A 936 40.38 -0.08 -9.60
CA LEU A 936 41.81 -0.37 -9.82
C LEU A 936 42.04 -1.28 -11.04
N GLN A 937 41.12 -2.19 -11.35
CA GLN A 937 41.20 -2.99 -12.58
C GLN A 937 41.15 -2.10 -13.84
N ILE A 938 40.35 -1.04 -13.79
CA ILE A 938 40.19 -0.08 -14.89
C ILE A 938 41.36 0.93 -14.94
N GLU A 939 41.83 1.41 -13.78
CA GLU A 939 42.99 2.32 -13.67
C GLU A 939 44.08 1.76 -12.73
N PRO A 940 44.89 0.76 -13.15
CA PRO A 940 45.86 0.07 -12.29
C PRO A 940 46.98 0.95 -11.71
N GLY A 941 47.22 2.12 -12.32
CA GLY A 941 48.26 3.07 -11.92
C GLY A 941 47.81 4.12 -10.90
N ASP A 942 46.53 4.15 -10.50
CA ASP A 942 46.04 5.20 -9.60
C ASP A 942 46.50 4.97 -8.15
N LYS A 943 47.36 5.89 -7.68
CA LYS A 943 47.93 5.87 -6.33
C LYS A 943 46.89 6.14 -5.23
N ILE A 944 45.83 6.89 -5.54
CA ILE A 944 44.75 7.22 -4.60
C ILE A 944 43.90 5.98 -4.35
N ILE A 945 43.49 5.27 -5.41
CA ILE A 945 42.70 4.03 -5.31
C ILE A 945 43.48 3.00 -4.52
N THR A 946 44.75 2.77 -4.89
CA THR A 946 45.65 1.83 -4.21
C THR A 946 45.80 2.13 -2.71
N LYS A 947 45.96 3.41 -2.36
CA LYS A 947 46.10 3.84 -0.96
C LYS A 947 44.82 3.59 -0.16
N GLN A 948 43.65 3.90 -0.72
CA GLN A 948 42.37 3.67 -0.05
C GLN A 948 42.08 2.18 0.13
N LEU A 949 42.30 1.38 -0.92
CA LEU A 949 42.13 -0.08 -0.85
C LEU A 949 43.02 -0.71 0.23
N HIS A 950 44.29 -0.29 0.31
CA HIS A 950 45.21 -0.79 1.34
C HIS A 950 44.77 -0.37 2.75
N ALA A 951 44.32 0.87 2.93
CA ALA A 951 43.80 1.35 4.21
C ALA A 951 42.57 0.56 4.65
N LEU A 952 41.67 0.24 3.71
CA LEU A 952 40.44 -0.50 3.97
C LEU A 952 40.71 -1.96 4.34
N ARG A 953 41.57 -2.66 3.59
CA ARG A 953 42.02 -4.04 3.91
C ARG A 953 42.72 -4.12 5.28
N ASN A 954 43.46 -3.09 5.67
CA ASN A 954 44.07 -3.02 7.00
C ASN A 954 43.04 -2.86 8.12
N ARG A 955 41.95 -2.11 7.88
CA ARG A 955 40.84 -2.00 8.84
C ARG A 955 40.06 -3.31 8.94
N GLN A 956 39.75 -3.96 7.80
CA GLN A 956 39.09 -5.26 7.76
C GLN A 956 39.83 -6.30 8.61
N ARG A 957 41.14 -6.47 8.37
CA ARG A 957 41.98 -7.40 9.16
C ARG A 957 41.93 -7.11 10.66
N LYS A 958 41.96 -5.83 11.06
CA LYS A 958 41.87 -5.45 12.48
C LYS A 958 40.51 -5.75 13.10
N THR A 959 39.43 -5.68 12.32
CA THR A 959 38.07 -6.00 12.79
C THR A 959 37.88 -7.51 12.89
N GLU A 960 38.38 -8.29 11.94
CA GLU A 960 38.33 -9.77 11.94
C GLU A 960 39.18 -10.40 13.05
N LEU A 961 40.30 -9.78 13.43
CA LEU A 961 41.17 -10.23 14.55
C LEU A 961 40.61 -9.93 15.95
N LYS A 962 39.55 -9.11 16.09
CA LYS A 962 38.98 -8.74 17.41
C LYS A 962 38.17 -9.88 18.06
N PRO A 963 37.27 -10.57 17.35
CA PRO A 963 36.57 -11.74 17.88
C PRO A 963 37.53 -12.84 18.34
N GLU A 964 38.53 -13.22 17.54
CA GLU A 964 39.48 -14.29 17.89
C GLU A 964 40.21 -14.01 19.22
N LYS A 965 40.65 -12.78 19.44
CA LYS A 965 41.30 -12.37 20.69
C LYS A 965 40.33 -12.34 21.88
N MET A 966 39.07 -11.99 21.68
CA MET A 966 38.04 -12.06 22.73
C MET A 966 37.72 -13.51 23.10
N PHE A 967 37.51 -14.39 22.11
CA PHE A 967 37.22 -15.81 22.33
C PHE A 967 38.39 -16.53 23.00
N ALA A 968 39.63 -16.24 22.62
CA ALA A 968 40.82 -16.76 23.31
C ALA A 968 40.86 -16.36 24.80
N GLY A 969 40.48 -15.11 25.11
CA GLY A 969 40.42 -14.63 26.50
C GLY A 969 39.30 -15.29 27.32
N ILE A 970 38.14 -15.55 26.72
CA ILE A 970 37.01 -16.25 27.38
C ILE A 970 37.40 -17.71 27.67
N LEU A 971 37.94 -18.43 26.69
CA LEU A 971 38.38 -19.82 26.85
C LEU A 971 39.48 -19.96 27.91
N GLN A 972 40.40 -19.00 27.98
CA GLN A 972 41.45 -18.99 29.00
C GLN A 972 40.88 -18.76 30.41
N ARG A 973 39.83 -17.93 30.53
CA ARG A 973 39.16 -17.65 31.80
C ARG A 973 38.36 -18.86 32.30
N GLU A 974 37.62 -19.53 31.41
CA GLU A 974 36.92 -20.79 31.72
C GLU A 974 37.89 -21.89 32.15
N ARG A 975 39.05 -22.01 31.49
CA ARG A 975 40.09 -22.97 31.89
C ARG A 975 40.57 -22.72 33.31
N MET A 976 40.87 -21.46 33.66
CA MET A 976 41.31 -21.10 35.01
C MET A 976 40.22 -21.30 36.07
N GLU A 977 38.94 -21.13 35.73
CA GLU A 977 37.83 -21.41 36.65
C GLU A 977 37.68 -22.91 36.90
N ARG A 978 37.75 -23.76 35.86
CA ARG A 978 37.76 -25.23 36.03
C ARG A 978 38.93 -25.71 36.87
N GLU A 979 40.14 -25.20 36.63
CA GLU A 979 41.32 -25.56 37.42
C GLU A 979 41.16 -25.16 38.91
N LYS A 980 40.47 -24.05 39.19
CA LYS A 980 40.13 -23.64 40.58
C LYS A 980 39.08 -24.55 41.21
N GLU A 981 38.05 -24.94 40.46
CA GLU A 981 37.01 -25.86 40.94
C GLU A 981 37.58 -27.24 41.24
N GLU A 982 38.44 -27.77 40.36
CA GLU A 982 39.16 -29.03 40.58
C GLU A 982 40.06 -28.98 41.81
N ALA A 983 40.82 -27.88 42.00
CA ALA A 983 41.65 -27.69 43.18
C ALA A 983 40.82 -27.60 44.48
N ALA A 984 39.64 -26.96 44.43
CA ALA A 984 38.72 -26.88 45.55
C ALA A 984 38.12 -28.26 45.89
N ALA A 985 37.76 -29.04 44.87
CA ALA A 985 37.25 -30.41 45.03
C ALA A 985 38.30 -31.35 45.64
N ASP A 986 39.56 -31.29 45.17
CA ASP A 986 40.65 -32.10 45.74
C ASP A 986 40.92 -31.72 47.20
N LEU A 987 40.87 -30.43 47.53
CA LEU A 987 41.01 -29.96 48.91
C LEU A 987 39.87 -30.47 49.81
N ALA A 988 38.63 -30.47 49.31
CA ALA A 988 37.47 -31.00 50.04
C ALA A 988 37.61 -32.51 50.28
N ALA A 989 38.01 -33.28 49.25
CA ALA A 989 38.25 -34.71 49.36
C ALA A 989 39.36 -35.04 50.38
N ARG A 990 40.45 -34.25 50.41
CA ARG A 990 41.52 -34.41 51.41
C ARG A 990 41.04 -34.13 52.84
N LYS A 991 40.18 -33.12 53.03
CA LYS A 991 39.58 -32.84 54.35
C LYS A 991 38.70 -34.00 54.81
N GLN A 992 37.85 -34.53 53.93
CA GLN A 992 36.99 -35.66 54.24
C GLN A 992 37.79 -36.91 54.63
N ARG A 993 38.84 -37.25 53.86
CA ARG A 993 39.74 -38.38 54.21
C ARG A 993 40.42 -38.19 55.56
N ARG A 994 40.80 -36.95 55.90
CA ARG A 994 41.40 -36.63 57.21
C ARG A 994 40.39 -36.81 58.34
N GLU A 995 39.15 -36.39 58.16
CA GLU A 995 38.08 -36.58 59.15
C GLU A 995 37.73 -38.05 59.34
N GLU A 996 37.63 -38.81 58.26
CA GLU A 996 37.41 -40.27 58.32
C GLU A 996 38.55 -40.98 59.04
N ARG A 997 39.80 -40.59 58.76
CA ARG A 997 40.97 -41.11 59.47
C ARG A 997 40.96 -40.77 60.96
N LEU A 998 40.64 -39.53 61.32
CA LEU A 998 40.52 -39.11 62.72
C LEU A 998 39.39 -39.86 63.45
N LYS A 999 38.26 -40.13 62.79
CA LYS A 999 37.18 -40.96 63.33
C LYS A 999 37.62 -42.41 63.54
N ALA A 1000 38.36 -42.98 62.60
CA ALA A 1000 38.90 -44.33 62.72
C ALA A 1000 39.95 -44.44 63.86
N GLU A 1001 40.84 -43.46 63.99
CA GLU A 1001 41.82 -43.38 65.08
C GLU A 1001 41.14 -43.21 66.45
N ALA A 1002 40.05 -42.43 66.53
CA ALA A 1002 39.24 -42.28 67.74
C ALA A 1002 38.49 -43.56 68.14
N GLN A 1003 38.00 -44.33 67.15
CA GLN A 1003 37.37 -45.63 67.42
C GLN A 1003 38.39 -46.66 67.94
N ALA A 1004 39.59 -46.70 67.35
CA ALA A 1004 40.66 -47.61 67.74
C ALA A 1004 41.29 -47.31 69.11
N THR A 1005 41.12 -46.09 69.64
CA THR A 1005 41.56 -45.72 70.99
C THR A 1005 40.49 -45.96 72.06
N SER A 1006 39.25 -46.28 71.67
CA SER A 1006 38.16 -46.64 72.59
C SER A 1006 37.97 -48.14 72.81
N SER A 1007 38.65 -48.96 71.98
CA SER A 1007 38.82 -50.41 72.14
C SER A 1007 40.14 -50.73 72.82
#